data_AF-A0A960I1V0-F1
#
_entry.id   AF-A0A960I1V0-F1
#
_cell.length_a   1.000
_cell.length_b   1.000
_cell.length_c   1.000
_cell.angle_alpha   90.00
_cell.angle_beta   90.00
_cell.angle_gamma   90.00
#
_symmetry.space_group_name_H-M   'P 1'
#
loop_
_entity.id
_entity.type
_entity.pdbx_description
1 polymer ?
#
loop_
_entity_poly.entity_id
_entity_poly.type
_entity_poly.pdbx_seq_one_letter_code
_entity_poly.pdbx_strand_id
1 'polypeptide(L)'
;MCGIIAVLRRRSDRSVPATDELLGSLDGIDARIAQAPLTDLAAVLSEAADRLEHVDKLLRGTAGVRALTAQRGLSAELERLTSRVAEEVAAKEAELDSSSLEGAPLERVNSAVVRLKDAAWAISRDRLRTAAAVADLAGTDPSVAAVEAFTAVQAALSAIDRLEVRGRDSAGLNVLVRDHGLDPEDPAVAALLIDRAGNRLFTDRAVRVTPEGHLSFVYKAAAEIGELGDNTAALRASIRDDALLRRALATPDAEVTVLGHTRWASIGIISEPNAHPMNSDEEGRTDGPYVTAALNGDVDNFADLKVSDDLRIAAEITSDAKVIPTLVSRRIEAGDTPIEAFRQAVRRFDGSVAIAANISSAPDRLQLALRGSGQALYVGLADDLYVVASEPYGVVEECTSYLRLDGETPADPDDPAGTRGQVVEIDGSLAGTVDGIIRFAYDGTPLPVAADELVEPEVTTRDIDRGSYPHFLLKEIEESPGSFRKTLRGKIASGSDGLLRAELGPDTLPEDVRQLLRSGSIDRIFTIGQGTAAVAGQSLARALTAELAPTPVTVVGGLATELSGFNLRPDMSDTLIVAISQSGTTTDTNRTVDLARGRGAHVISIVNRRGSDLTDKSDGVLYTSDGRDVEMSVASTKAFYSQIAAGFLLAVAIAQEVPGTGSLAAHRSEILAGLRELPAAMEATIARRDVIAEAAQEFAPSRRYWAIVGSGANQVAAEEIRI
;
A
#
# COMPACT_ATOMS: atom_id res chain seq x y z
N MET A 1 8.81 1.94 -1.00
CA MET A 1 8.15 3.14 -1.55
C MET A 1 8.56 4.33 -0.70
N CYS A 2 8.36 5.55 -1.17
CA CYS A 2 8.38 6.73 -0.29
C CYS A 2 7.03 6.79 0.42
N GLY A 3 6.96 7.21 1.67
CA GLY A 3 5.75 7.06 2.46
C GLY A 3 5.57 8.11 3.54
N ILE A 4 4.49 8.90 3.49
CA ILE A 4 4.02 9.70 4.63
C ILE A 4 3.23 8.80 5.57
N ILE A 5 3.44 8.95 6.87
CA ILE A 5 2.65 8.31 7.93
C ILE A 5 2.27 9.38 8.95
N ALA A 6 1.03 9.42 9.43
CA ALA A 6 0.71 10.19 10.64
C ALA A 6 -0.29 9.44 11.50
N VAL A 7 -0.21 9.63 12.82
CA VAL A 7 -1.10 8.99 13.78
C VAL A 7 -1.62 10.04 14.76
N LEU A 8 -2.93 10.20 14.78
CA LEU A 8 -3.67 11.09 15.67
C LEU A 8 -4.69 10.26 16.43
N ARG A 9 -4.84 10.52 17.72
CA ARG A 9 -5.77 9.76 18.55
C ARG A 9 -6.43 10.62 19.61
N ARG A 10 -7.62 10.17 20.01
CA ARG A 10 -8.25 10.59 21.26
C ARG A 10 -8.00 9.54 22.33
N ARG A 11 -8.23 9.88 23.60
CA ARG A 11 -8.13 8.91 24.69
C ARG A 11 -9.16 7.80 24.50
N SER A 12 -8.75 6.58 24.81
CA SER A 12 -9.61 5.41 24.63
C SER A 12 -10.67 5.37 25.73
N ASP A 13 -11.94 5.23 25.35
CA ASP A 13 -13.06 4.98 26.27
C ASP A 13 -13.37 3.47 26.40
N ARG A 14 -12.70 2.62 25.62
CA ARG A 14 -12.87 1.17 25.64
C ARG A 14 -12.33 0.55 26.93
N SER A 15 -13.15 -0.31 27.55
CA SER A 15 -12.71 -1.15 28.66
C SER A 15 -11.66 -2.16 28.20
N VAL A 16 -10.70 -2.46 29.07
CA VAL A 16 -9.72 -3.52 28.84
C VAL A 16 -10.46 -4.87 28.82
N PRO A 17 -10.41 -5.64 27.72
CA PRO A 17 -11.10 -6.93 27.62
C PRO A 17 -10.53 -7.95 28.61
N ALA A 18 -11.39 -8.83 29.14
CA ALA A 18 -10.99 -9.83 30.12
C ALA A 18 -10.43 -11.10 29.45
N THR A 19 -9.47 -11.77 30.09
CA THR A 19 -8.92 -13.07 29.60
C THR A 19 -10.03 -14.08 29.32
N ASP A 20 -11.00 -14.22 30.22
CA ASP A 20 -12.09 -15.22 30.08
C ASP A 20 -13.01 -14.92 28.88
N GLU A 21 -13.22 -13.64 28.55
CA GLU A 21 -14.00 -13.21 27.39
C GLU A 21 -13.26 -13.56 26.08
N LEU A 22 -11.97 -13.24 26.03
CA LEU A 22 -11.13 -13.47 24.85
C LEU A 22 -10.93 -14.96 24.58
N LEU A 23 -10.48 -15.72 25.58
CA LEU A 23 -10.19 -17.15 25.43
C LEU A 23 -11.48 -17.98 25.34
N GLY A 24 -12.53 -17.60 26.05
CA GLY A 24 -13.84 -18.27 25.97
C GLY A 24 -14.46 -18.17 24.57
N SER A 25 -14.23 -17.07 23.85
CA SER A 25 -14.70 -16.90 22.47
C SER A 25 -14.03 -17.87 21.49
N LEU A 26 -12.79 -18.29 21.77
CA LEU A 26 -11.98 -19.16 20.93
C LEU A 26 -12.01 -20.64 21.37
N ASP A 27 -12.77 -20.98 22.40
CA ASP A 27 -12.77 -22.34 22.94
C ASP A 27 -13.25 -23.37 21.90
N GLY A 28 -12.46 -24.43 21.73
CA GLY A 28 -12.73 -25.58 20.85
C GLY A 28 -12.76 -25.31 19.35
N ILE A 29 -12.39 -24.12 18.86
CA ILE A 29 -12.46 -23.79 17.42
C ILE A 29 -11.58 -24.70 16.56
N ASP A 30 -10.37 -25.02 17.03
CA ASP A 30 -9.42 -25.90 16.35
C ASP A 30 -9.98 -27.31 16.17
N ALA A 31 -10.53 -27.90 17.25
CA ALA A 31 -11.12 -29.23 17.23
C ALA A 31 -12.32 -29.32 16.29
N ARG A 32 -13.11 -28.23 16.17
CA ARG A 32 -14.23 -28.15 15.24
C ARG A 32 -13.78 -28.09 13.79
N ILE A 33 -12.73 -27.34 13.47
CA ILE A 33 -12.13 -27.30 12.13
C ILE A 33 -11.59 -28.68 11.75
N ALA A 34 -10.84 -29.31 12.65
CA ALA A 34 -10.25 -30.64 12.45
C ALA A 34 -11.32 -31.69 12.07
N GLN A 35 -12.46 -31.67 12.76
CA GLN A 35 -13.55 -32.64 12.59
C GLN A 35 -14.54 -32.28 11.47
N ALA A 36 -14.39 -31.13 10.81
CA ALA A 36 -15.34 -30.67 9.81
C ALA A 36 -15.32 -31.53 8.53
N PRO A 37 -16.46 -32.08 8.09
CA PRO A 37 -16.56 -32.73 6.79
C PRO A 37 -16.51 -31.71 5.65
N LEU A 38 -15.99 -32.09 4.47
CA LEU A 38 -15.89 -31.19 3.30
C LEU A 38 -17.22 -30.52 2.91
N THR A 39 -18.36 -31.17 3.16
CA THR A 39 -19.69 -30.63 2.86
C THR A 39 -20.07 -29.42 3.71
N ASP A 40 -19.62 -29.38 4.97
CA ASP A 40 -19.94 -28.30 5.93
C ASP A 40 -18.74 -27.39 6.21
N LEU A 41 -17.60 -27.67 5.59
CA LEU A 41 -16.32 -27.02 5.86
C LEU A 41 -16.41 -25.49 5.73
N ALA A 42 -17.07 -24.97 4.69
CA ALA A 42 -17.23 -23.52 4.51
C ALA A 42 -17.94 -22.85 5.69
N ALA A 43 -18.98 -23.50 6.25
CA ALA A 43 -19.74 -22.96 7.37
C ALA A 43 -18.93 -23.00 8.67
N VAL A 44 -18.22 -24.10 8.94
CA VAL A 44 -17.36 -24.24 10.13
C VAL A 44 -16.21 -23.24 10.10
N LEU A 45 -15.54 -23.08 8.95
CA LEU A 45 -14.46 -22.12 8.78
C LEU A 45 -14.96 -20.67 8.92
N SER A 46 -16.14 -20.37 8.39
CA SER A 46 -16.74 -19.03 8.52
C SER A 46 -17.07 -18.71 9.98
N GLU A 47 -17.65 -19.64 10.74
CA GLU A 47 -17.92 -19.42 12.18
C GLU A 47 -16.62 -19.25 12.98
N ALA A 48 -15.58 -20.02 12.66
CA ALA A 48 -14.27 -19.86 13.29
C ALA A 48 -13.65 -18.50 12.96
N ALA A 49 -13.81 -18.01 11.72
CA ALA A 49 -13.36 -16.69 11.30
C ALA A 49 -14.10 -15.60 12.09
N ASP A 50 -15.44 -15.67 12.19
CA ASP A 50 -16.24 -14.69 12.94
C ASP A 50 -15.79 -14.57 14.40
N ARG A 51 -15.44 -15.69 15.05
CA ARG A 51 -14.93 -15.71 16.43
C ARG A 51 -13.54 -15.07 16.57
N LEU A 52 -12.63 -15.34 15.62
CA LEU A 52 -11.30 -14.73 15.62
C LEU A 52 -11.36 -13.24 15.26
N GLU A 53 -12.21 -12.84 14.32
CA GLU A 53 -12.47 -11.44 13.96
C GLU A 53 -13.04 -10.66 15.17
N HIS A 54 -13.93 -11.29 15.95
CA HIS A 54 -14.42 -10.71 17.20
C HIS A 54 -13.29 -10.47 18.22
N VAL A 55 -12.41 -11.45 18.41
CA VAL A 55 -11.26 -11.31 19.32
C VAL A 55 -10.25 -10.29 18.82
N ASP A 56 -9.95 -10.25 17.51
CA ASP A 56 -9.11 -9.19 16.92
C ASP A 56 -9.68 -7.80 17.20
N LYS A 57 -11.00 -7.62 17.00
CA LYS A 57 -11.67 -6.34 17.30
C LYS A 57 -11.50 -5.94 18.77
N LEU A 58 -11.64 -6.88 19.71
CA LEU A 58 -11.42 -6.63 21.14
C LEU A 58 -9.95 -6.30 21.47
N LEU A 59 -9.00 -6.89 20.74
CA LEU A 59 -7.57 -6.69 20.91
C LEU A 59 -6.98 -5.50 20.13
N ARG A 60 -7.78 -4.84 19.29
CA ARG A 60 -7.35 -3.67 18.51
C ARG A 60 -7.19 -2.43 19.40
N GLY A 61 -6.24 -1.56 19.02
CA GLY A 61 -5.96 -0.32 19.73
C GLY A 61 -5.43 -0.49 21.15
N THR A 62 -5.47 0.60 21.93
CA THR A 62 -4.86 0.68 23.26
C THR A 62 -5.48 -0.31 24.26
N ALA A 63 -6.80 -0.50 24.25
CA ALA A 63 -7.47 -1.41 25.17
C ALA A 63 -6.94 -2.84 25.06
N GLY A 64 -6.71 -3.31 23.83
CA GLY A 64 -6.13 -4.62 23.58
C GLY A 64 -4.64 -4.70 23.93
N VAL A 65 -3.84 -3.68 23.59
CA VAL A 65 -2.43 -3.60 24.01
C VAL A 65 -2.31 -3.68 25.53
N ARG A 66 -3.17 -2.97 26.27
CA ARG A 66 -3.23 -3.04 27.73
C ARG A 66 -3.62 -4.43 28.24
N ALA A 67 -4.57 -5.11 27.59
CA ALA A 67 -4.92 -6.48 27.95
C ALA A 67 -3.73 -7.43 27.78
N LEU A 68 -3.07 -7.38 26.62
CA LEU A 68 -1.95 -8.25 26.26
C LEU A 68 -0.69 -8.00 27.11
N THR A 69 -0.48 -6.77 27.59
CA THR A 69 0.69 -6.43 28.41
C THR A 69 0.45 -6.62 29.91
N ALA A 70 -0.76 -6.41 30.40
CA ALA A 70 -1.06 -6.50 31.84
C ALA A 70 -1.50 -7.91 32.30
N GLN A 71 -2.13 -8.70 31.43
CA GLN A 71 -2.70 -10.00 31.81
C GLN A 71 -1.71 -11.14 31.53
N ARG A 72 -1.20 -11.76 32.59
CA ARG A 72 -0.18 -12.81 32.48
C ARG A 72 -0.70 -14.03 31.72
N GLY A 73 0.08 -14.49 30.74
CA GLY A 73 -0.20 -15.73 29.99
C GLY A 73 -1.15 -15.57 28.81
N LEU A 74 -1.90 -14.47 28.71
CA LEU A 74 -2.86 -14.23 27.63
C LEU A 74 -2.20 -14.31 26.24
N SER A 75 -1.09 -13.58 26.04
CA SER A 75 -0.38 -13.55 24.75
C SER A 75 0.11 -14.93 24.30
N ALA A 76 0.68 -15.72 25.22
CA ALA A 76 1.18 -17.06 24.92
C ALA A 76 0.05 -18.03 24.56
N GLU A 77 -1.10 -17.90 25.22
CA GLU A 77 -2.25 -18.75 24.94
C GLU A 77 -2.92 -18.41 23.59
N LEU A 78 -3.04 -17.12 23.26
CA LEU A 78 -3.51 -16.67 21.94
C LEU A 78 -2.57 -17.14 20.81
N GLU A 79 -1.25 -17.07 21.03
CA GLU A 79 -0.25 -17.58 20.08
C GLU A 79 -0.39 -19.08 19.85
N ARG A 80 -0.58 -19.86 20.93
CA ARG A 80 -0.83 -21.30 20.86
C ARG A 80 -2.12 -21.62 20.10
N LEU A 81 -3.21 -20.92 20.38
CA LEU A 81 -4.50 -21.13 19.72
C LEU A 81 -4.45 -20.80 18.24
N THR A 82 -3.91 -19.64 17.87
CA THR A 82 -3.81 -19.19 16.47
C THR A 82 -2.90 -20.10 15.64
N SER A 83 -1.83 -20.64 16.25
CA SER A 83 -0.95 -21.61 15.62
C SER A 83 -1.67 -22.95 15.33
N ARG A 84 -2.47 -23.46 16.29
CA ARG A 84 -3.28 -24.67 16.07
C ARG A 84 -4.33 -24.46 14.99
N VAL A 85 -5.00 -23.31 14.96
CA VAL A 85 -5.94 -22.97 13.87
C VAL A 85 -5.22 -22.98 12.52
N ALA A 86 -4.02 -22.39 12.42
CA ALA A 86 -3.25 -22.38 11.18
C ALA A 86 -2.88 -23.80 10.70
N GLU A 87 -2.49 -24.69 11.62
CA GLU A 87 -2.19 -26.10 11.32
C GLU A 87 -3.42 -26.84 10.77
N GLU A 88 -4.59 -26.69 11.42
CA GLU A 88 -5.83 -27.33 10.99
C GLU A 88 -6.34 -26.81 9.65
N VAL A 89 -6.20 -25.51 9.39
CA VAL A 89 -6.54 -24.91 8.09
C VAL A 89 -5.63 -25.44 6.99
N ALA A 90 -4.32 -25.53 7.24
CA ALA A 90 -3.37 -26.06 6.26
C ALA A 90 -3.68 -27.52 5.90
N ALA A 91 -4.08 -28.33 6.90
CA ALA A 91 -4.52 -29.70 6.67
C ALA A 91 -5.77 -29.76 5.77
N LYS A 92 -6.73 -28.85 5.96
CA LYS A 92 -7.94 -28.76 5.12
C LYS A 92 -7.68 -28.24 3.72
N GLU A 93 -6.76 -27.29 3.55
CA GLU A 93 -6.30 -26.84 2.22
C GLU A 93 -5.68 -28.01 1.43
N ALA A 94 -4.85 -28.83 2.08
CA ALA A 94 -4.26 -30.02 1.43
C ALA A 94 -5.32 -31.08 1.05
N GLU A 95 -6.36 -31.26 1.87
CA GLU A 95 -7.51 -32.12 1.56
C GLU A 95 -8.26 -31.61 0.31
N LEU A 96 -8.49 -30.30 0.22
CA LEU A 96 -9.19 -29.64 -0.90
C LEU A 96 -8.44 -29.74 -2.22
N ASP A 97 -7.12 -29.55 -2.22
CA ASP A 97 -6.29 -29.64 -3.43
C ASP A 97 -6.32 -31.05 -4.06
N SER A 98 -6.67 -32.08 -3.29
CA SER A 98 -6.83 -33.46 -3.75
C SER A 98 -8.28 -33.84 -4.12
N SER A 99 -9.23 -32.93 -3.92
CA SER A 99 -10.66 -33.18 -4.08
C SER A 99 -11.18 -32.85 -5.48
N SER A 100 -12.36 -33.37 -5.83
CA SER A 100 -13.07 -33.05 -7.08
C SER A 100 -14.09 -31.89 -6.92
N LEU A 101 -13.94 -31.06 -5.88
CA LEU A 101 -14.84 -29.93 -5.67
C LEU A 101 -14.56 -28.86 -6.73
N GLU A 102 -15.58 -28.50 -7.50
CA GLU A 102 -15.49 -27.50 -8.56
C GLU A 102 -16.61 -26.46 -8.44
N GLY A 103 -16.40 -25.27 -9.01
CA GLY A 103 -17.40 -24.20 -9.03
C GLY A 103 -17.69 -23.56 -7.67
N ALA A 104 -18.93 -23.11 -7.48
CA ALA A 104 -19.36 -22.30 -6.34
C ALA A 104 -19.09 -22.91 -4.93
N PRO A 105 -19.22 -24.24 -4.70
CA PRO A 105 -18.86 -24.82 -3.41
C PRO A 105 -17.38 -24.62 -3.04
N LEU A 106 -16.46 -24.77 -3.99
CA LEU A 106 -15.02 -24.57 -3.77
C LEU A 106 -14.72 -23.10 -3.45
N GLU A 107 -15.39 -22.18 -4.14
CA GLU A 107 -15.23 -20.74 -3.92
C GLU A 107 -15.63 -20.32 -2.50
N ARG A 108 -16.76 -20.83 -1.99
CA ARG A 108 -17.20 -20.56 -0.61
C ARG A 108 -16.20 -21.07 0.43
N VAL A 109 -15.64 -22.26 0.21
CA VAL A 109 -14.61 -22.81 1.11
C VAL A 109 -13.35 -21.95 1.06
N ASN A 110 -12.87 -21.59 -0.13
CA ASN A 110 -11.68 -20.74 -0.29
C ASN A 110 -11.87 -19.37 0.39
N SER A 111 -13.04 -18.74 0.22
CA SER A 111 -13.36 -17.48 0.88
C SER A 111 -13.30 -17.62 2.42
N ALA A 112 -13.89 -18.69 2.97
CA ALA A 112 -13.86 -18.95 4.41
C ALA A 112 -12.45 -19.24 4.94
N VAL A 113 -11.63 -19.99 4.18
CA VAL A 113 -10.21 -20.24 4.50
C VAL A 113 -9.42 -18.93 4.56
N VAL A 114 -9.59 -18.06 3.55
CA VAL A 114 -8.89 -16.78 3.46
C VAL A 114 -9.23 -15.89 4.65
N ARG A 115 -10.53 -15.74 4.97
CA ARG A 115 -11.01 -14.98 6.15
C ARG A 115 -10.43 -15.52 7.45
N LEU A 116 -10.49 -16.83 7.65
CA LEU A 116 -9.98 -17.46 8.87
C LEU A 116 -8.47 -17.23 9.04
N LYS A 117 -7.70 -17.37 7.97
CA LYS A 117 -6.26 -17.10 7.97
C LYS A 117 -5.95 -15.61 8.20
N ASP A 118 -6.78 -14.70 7.69
CA ASP A 118 -6.64 -13.26 7.93
C ASP A 118 -6.86 -12.93 9.41
N ALA A 119 -7.93 -13.46 10.00
CA ALA A 119 -8.26 -13.24 11.41
C ALA A 119 -7.22 -13.83 12.36
N ALA A 120 -6.75 -15.05 12.11
CA ALA A 120 -5.66 -15.67 12.88
C ALA A 120 -4.34 -14.89 12.74
N TRP A 121 -4.05 -14.37 11.54
CA TRP A 121 -2.89 -13.52 11.30
C TRP A 121 -2.97 -12.21 12.06
N ALA A 122 -4.10 -11.51 12.00
CA ALA A 122 -4.30 -10.24 12.68
C ALA A 122 -4.00 -10.36 14.18
N ILE A 123 -4.49 -11.42 14.85
CA ILE A 123 -4.15 -11.68 16.25
C ILE A 123 -2.66 -11.96 16.43
N SER A 124 -2.13 -12.95 15.71
CA SER A 124 -0.78 -13.48 15.98
C SER A 124 0.36 -12.57 15.54
N ARG A 125 0.19 -11.82 14.45
CA ARG A 125 1.25 -11.04 13.78
C ARG A 125 1.05 -9.53 13.86
N ASP A 126 -0.18 -9.07 14.09
CA ASP A 126 -0.43 -7.64 14.32
C ASP A 126 -0.62 -7.35 15.82
N ARG A 127 -1.65 -7.91 16.48
CA ARG A 127 -1.98 -7.60 17.89
C ARG A 127 -0.85 -7.99 18.85
N LEU A 128 -0.40 -9.26 18.82
CA LEU A 128 0.64 -9.75 19.73
C LEU A 128 1.98 -9.05 19.49
N ARG A 129 2.35 -8.84 18.23
CA ARG A 129 3.58 -8.12 17.85
C ARG A 129 3.56 -6.67 18.34
N THR A 130 2.45 -5.97 18.14
CA THR A 130 2.28 -4.58 18.58
C THR A 130 2.34 -4.49 20.11
N ALA A 131 1.68 -5.38 20.84
CA ALA A 131 1.79 -5.40 22.30
C ALA A 131 3.22 -5.64 22.80
N ALA A 132 3.96 -6.57 22.18
CA ALA A 132 5.36 -6.83 22.52
C ALA A 132 6.26 -5.60 22.24
N ALA A 133 6.08 -4.96 21.09
CA ALA A 133 6.84 -3.77 20.72
C ALA A 133 6.52 -2.56 21.62
N VAL A 134 5.25 -2.36 21.99
CA VAL A 134 4.86 -1.31 22.94
C VAL A 134 5.45 -1.57 24.32
N ALA A 135 5.44 -2.82 24.80
CA ALA A 135 6.06 -3.15 26.09
C ALA A 135 7.57 -2.87 26.10
N ASP A 136 8.26 -3.16 24.99
CA ASP A 136 9.67 -2.89 24.82
C ASP A 136 9.99 -1.38 24.77
N LEU A 137 9.17 -0.57 24.08
CA LEU A 137 9.33 0.88 24.02
C LEU A 137 8.99 1.57 25.36
N ALA A 138 7.89 1.15 25.99
CA ALA A 138 7.36 1.78 27.20
C ALA A 138 8.16 1.42 28.46
N GLY A 139 8.86 0.29 28.44
CA GLY A 139 9.64 -0.20 29.58
C GLY A 139 8.77 -0.77 30.71
N THR A 140 9.30 -0.73 31.93
CA THR A 140 8.66 -1.36 33.10
C THR A 140 7.61 -0.45 33.73
N ASP A 141 6.41 -0.98 33.99
CA ASP A 141 5.30 -0.31 34.68
C ASP A 141 4.91 1.05 34.07
N PRO A 142 4.58 1.09 32.76
CA PRO A 142 4.26 2.34 32.09
C PRO A 142 2.91 2.91 32.55
N SER A 143 2.81 4.24 32.55
CA SER A 143 1.53 4.92 32.72
C SER A 143 0.56 4.55 31.57
N VAL A 144 -0.74 4.75 31.78
CA VAL A 144 -1.73 4.54 30.70
C VAL A 144 -1.42 5.45 29.51
N ALA A 145 -1.09 6.72 29.76
CA ALA A 145 -0.68 7.69 28.75
C ALA A 145 0.58 7.25 27.98
N ALA A 146 1.56 6.62 28.64
CA ALA A 146 2.74 6.08 27.98
C ALA A 146 2.39 4.92 27.05
N VAL A 147 1.56 3.96 27.50
CA VAL A 147 1.09 2.84 26.64
C VAL A 147 0.35 3.38 25.43
N GLU A 148 -0.51 4.37 25.65
CA GLU A 148 -1.27 5.10 24.65
C GLU A 148 -0.38 5.78 23.60
N ALA A 149 0.61 6.54 24.05
CA ALA A 149 1.57 7.23 23.19
C ALA A 149 2.45 6.24 22.40
N PHE A 150 2.99 5.22 23.07
CA PHE A 150 3.82 4.22 22.40
C PHE A 150 3.02 3.31 21.46
N THR A 151 1.71 3.14 21.68
CA THR A 151 0.82 2.50 20.69
C THR A 151 0.75 3.33 19.40
N ALA A 152 0.61 4.66 19.50
CA ALA A 152 0.63 5.54 18.33
C ALA A 152 1.98 5.52 17.60
N VAL A 153 3.08 5.57 18.35
CA VAL A 153 4.44 5.47 17.81
C VAL A 153 4.65 4.13 17.11
N GLN A 154 4.23 3.01 17.72
CA GLN A 154 4.38 1.68 17.14
C GLN A 154 3.49 1.47 15.90
N ALA A 155 2.29 2.05 15.87
CA ALA A 155 1.44 2.05 14.68
C ALA A 155 2.15 2.77 13.53
N ALA A 156 2.75 3.93 13.80
CA ALA A 156 3.51 4.67 12.79
C ALA A 156 4.74 3.89 12.29
N LEU A 157 5.52 3.30 13.21
CA LEU A 157 6.69 2.50 12.86
C LEU A 157 6.32 1.23 12.06
N SER A 158 5.20 0.58 12.40
CA SER A 158 4.72 -0.59 11.65
C SER A 158 4.23 -0.21 10.26
N ALA A 159 3.60 0.96 10.09
CA ALA A 159 3.29 1.49 8.77
C ALA A 159 4.56 1.76 7.97
N ILE A 160 5.61 2.34 8.58
CA ILE A 160 6.91 2.52 7.90
C ILE A 160 7.52 1.18 7.48
N ASP A 161 7.48 0.14 8.34
CA ASP A 161 8.00 -1.20 8.00
C ASP A 161 7.39 -1.78 6.71
N ARG A 162 6.14 -1.40 6.39
CA ARG A 162 5.41 -1.87 5.20
C ARG A 162 5.62 -0.97 3.98
N LEU A 163 5.81 0.32 4.22
CA LEU A 163 5.99 1.32 3.16
C LEU A 163 7.44 1.34 2.66
N GLU A 164 8.40 1.07 3.55
CA GLU A 164 9.79 0.83 3.18
C GLU A 164 9.90 -0.54 2.49
N VAL A 165 10.49 -0.59 1.29
CA VAL A 165 10.61 -1.86 0.51
C VAL A 165 12.04 -2.11 0.00
N ARG A 166 12.98 -1.24 0.38
CA ARG A 166 14.38 -1.28 -0.11
C ARG A 166 15.43 -1.32 0.99
N GLY A 167 15.15 -0.81 2.18
CA GLY A 167 16.12 -0.81 3.28
C GLY A 167 17.26 0.20 3.18
N ARG A 168 17.15 1.17 2.27
CA ARG A 168 18.15 2.21 2.03
C ARG A 168 17.44 3.53 1.79
N ASP A 169 18.20 4.62 1.80
CA ASP A 169 17.78 6.02 1.80
C ASP A 169 17.61 6.57 3.22
N SER A 170 16.40 6.92 3.66
CA SER A 170 16.21 7.51 4.97
C SER A 170 14.78 7.37 5.48
N ALA A 171 14.62 7.37 6.80
CA ALA A 171 13.32 7.44 7.46
C ALA A 171 13.40 8.35 8.68
N GLY A 172 12.27 8.90 9.09
CA GLY A 172 12.18 9.67 10.30
C GLY A 172 10.81 9.69 10.92
N LEU A 173 10.78 10.00 12.21
CA LEU A 173 9.58 10.07 13.02
C LEU A 173 9.66 11.30 13.93
N ASN A 174 8.68 12.18 13.82
CA ASN A 174 8.44 13.27 14.75
C ASN A 174 7.34 12.86 15.73
N VAL A 175 7.59 13.09 17.02
CA VAL A 175 6.62 12.88 18.09
C VAL A 175 6.46 14.20 18.82
N LEU A 176 5.32 14.87 18.60
CA LEU A 176 4.96 16.07 19.36
C LEU A 176 4.25 15.62 20.65
N VAL A 177 4.84 15.93 21.80
CA VAL A 177 4.30 15.60 23.12
C VAL A 177 3.75 16.87 23.77
N ARG A 178 2.47 16.83 24.16
CA ARG A 178 1.79 17.88 24.93
C ARG A 178 1.44 17.39 26.32
N ASP A 179 1.12 18.34 27.21
CA ASP A 179 0.65 18.07 28.59
C ASP A 179 1.59 17.15 29.41
N HIS A 180 2.89 17.20 29.09
CA HIS A 180 3.94 16.38 29.72
C HIS A 180 4.34 16.87 31.12
N GLY A 181 3.94 18.08 31.52
CA GLY A 181 4.17 18.62 32.87
C GLY A 181 5.64 18.78 33.28
N LEU A 182 6.57 18.79 32.32
CA LEU A 182 8.01 18.98 32.59
C LEU A 182 8.33 20.46 32.54
N ASP A 183 9.14 20.92 33.50
CA ASP A 183 9.74 22.25 33.49
C ASP A 183 11.08 22.17 32.73
N PRO A 184 11.26 22.87 31.59
CA PRO A 184 12.52 22.89 30.86
C PRO A 184 13.71 23.43 31.67
N GLU A 185 13.45 24.24 32.70
CA GLU A 185 14.46 24.83 33.57
C GLU A 185 14.86 23.90 34.74
N ASP A 186 14.13 22.81 34.98
CA ASP A 186 14.53 21.79 35.97
C ASP A 186 15.91 21.23 35.58
N PRO A 187 16.92 21.22 36.48
CA PRO A 187 18.28 20.83 36.12
C PRO A 187 18.40 19.43 35.50
N ALA A 188 17.55 18.49 35.87
CA ALA A 188 17.56 17.14 35.31
C ALA A 188 16.85 17.07 33.94
N VAL A 189 15.88 17.94 33.67
CA VAL A 189 15.26 18.08 32.34
C VAL A 189 16.18 18.87 31.40
N ALA A 190 16.70 20.00 31.86
CA ALA A 190 17.66 20.82 31.15
C ALA A 190 18.87 19.98 30.70
N ALA A 191 19.45 19.16 31.59
CA ALA A 191 20.55 18.27 31.25
C ALA A 191 20.24 17.28 30.10
N LEU A 192 18.99 16.85 29.98
CA LEU A 192 18.53 15.97 28.89
C LEU A 192 18.18 16.74 27.61
N LEU A 193 17.98 18.04 27.68
CA LEU A 193 17.71 18.94 26.53
C LEU A 193 18.97 19.56 25.95
N ILE A 194 20.04 19.71 26.76
CA ILE A 194 21.33 20.25 26.35
C ILE A 194 21.82 19.53 25.08
N ASP A 195 22.34 20.31 24.13
CA ASP A 195 22.77 19.93 22.78
C ASP A 195 21.67 19.44 21.81
N ARG A 196 20.55 18.89 22.33
CA ARG A 196 19.40 18.46 21.51
C ARG A 196 18.55 19.63 21.06
N ALA A 197 18.29 20.57 21.96
CA ALA A 197 17.50 21.78 21.70
C ALA A 197 18.19 22.72 20.69
N GLY A 198 19.52 22.75 20.70
CA GLY A 198 20.34 23.59 19.81
C GLY A 198 20.70 22.95 18.46
N ASN A 199 20.25 21.73 18.18
CA ASN A 199 20.59 21.04 16.94
C ASN A 199 19.92 21.71 15.72
N ARG A 200 20.60 22.68 15.10
CA ARG A 200 20.12 23.45 13.94
C ARG A 200 19.64 22.59 12.76
N LEU A 201 20.23 21.40 12.58
CA LEU A 201 19.96 20.54 11.43
C LEU A 201 18.78 19.59 11.63
N PHE A 202 18.19 19.57 12.84
CA PHE A 202 17.03 18.74 13.17
C PHE A 202 17.26 17.26 12.80
N THR A 203 18.44 16.76 13.16
CA THR A 203 18.89 15.36 12.94
C THR A 203 18.45 14.44 14.07
N ASP A 204 18.91 13.17 14.08
CA ASP A 204 18.45 12.19 15.06
C ASP A 204 18.53 12.69 16.51
N ARG A 205 17.50 12.38 17.29
CA ARG A 205 17.28 12.81 18.68
C ARG A 205 17.23 14.31 18.92
N ALA A 206 17.15 15.17 17.90
CA ALA A 206 16.90 16.59 18.14
C ALA A 206 15.55 16.79 18.85
N VAL A 207 15.48 17.82 19.70
CA VAL A 207 14.26 18.20 20.43
C VAL A 207 14.01 19.69 20.20
N ARG A 208 12.75 20.09 20.13
CA ARG A 208 12.34 21.50 20.17
C ARG A 208 11.30 21.69 21.26
N VAL A 209 11.47 22.77 22.03
CA VAL A 209 10.42 23.29 22.90
C VAL A 209 9.63 24.29 22.06
N THR A 210 8.35 24.03 21.81
CA THR A 210 7.51 24.92 20.99
C THR A 210 7.14 26.18 21.78
N PRO A 211 6.68 27.25 21.12
CA PRO A 211 6.19 28.45 21.82
C PRO A 211 5.08 28.17 22.84
N GLU A 212 4.27 27.14 22.60
CA GLU A 212 3.19 26.67 23.47
C GLU A 212 3.68 25.78 24.63
N GLY A 213 4.98 25.50 24.69
CA GLY A 213 5.59 24.66 25.71
C GLY A 213 5.48 23.16 25.44
N HIS A 214 5.17 22.73 24.20
CA HIS A 214 5.20 21.33 23.82
C HIS A 214 6.63 20.86 23.55
N LEU A 215 6.87 19.55 23.60
CA LEU A 215 8.15 18.94 23.23
C LEU A 215 8.02 18.20 21.91
N SER A 216 8.71 18.69 20.87
CA SER A 216 8.80 18.04 19.57
C SER A 216 10.09 17.23 19.48
N PHE A 217 9.98 15.91 19.53
CA PHE A 217 11.08 14.97 19.37
C PHE A 217 11.19 14.56 17.91
N VAL A 218 12.42 14.39 17.40
CA VAL A 218 12.60 13.77 16.08
C VAL A 218 13.65 12.66 16.16
N TYR A 219 13.35 11.57 15.46
CA TYR A 219 14.20 10.41 15.30
C TYR A 219 14.44 10.21 13.81
N LYS A 220 15.68 10.02 13.39
CA LYS A 220 16.04 9.93 11.98
C LYS A 220 17.11 8.87 11.74
N ALA A 221 16.99 8.18 10.63
CA ALA A 221 17.99 7.27 10.12
C ALA A 221 18.21 7.57 8.63
N ALA A 222 19.46 7.52 8.19
CA ALA A 222 19.82 7.67 6.79
C ALA A 222 21.02 6.78 6.43
N ALA A 223 20.90 6.01 5.36
CA ALA A 223 21.93 5.11 4.85
C ALA A 223 21.85 5.00 3.32
N GLU A 224 22.96 5.23 2.62
CA GLU A 224 23.01 5.05 1.15
C GLU A 224 22.88 3.57 0.74
N ILE A 225 23.33 2.67 1.62
CA ILE A 225 23.30 1.22 1.47
C ILE A 225 22.81 0.64 2.79
N GLY A 226 21.80 -0.23 2.74
CA GLY A 226 21.25 -0.93 3.91
C GLY A 226 20.32 -2.06 3.49
N GLU A 227 19.79 -2.76 4.49
CA GLU A 227 18.84 -3.85 4.35
C GLU A 227 17.45 -3.45 4.86
N LEU A 228 16.43 -4.16 4.37
CA LEU A 228 15.05 -3.84 4.73
C LEU A 228 14.81 -4.02 6.23
N GLY A 229 14.42 -2.92 6.89
CA GLY A 229 14.18 -2.85 8.33
C GLY A 229 15.29 -2.16 9.11
N ASP A 230 16.44 -1.84 8.50
CA ASP A 230 17.55 -1.17 9.20
C ASP A 230 17.16 0.21 9.72
N ASN A 231 16.49 1.02 8.90
CA ASN A 231 16.04 2.36 9.27
C ASN A 231 15.05 2.30 10.45
N THR A 232 14.02 1.47 10.36
CA THR A 232 13.02 1.37 11.44
C THR A 232 13.58 0.72 12.70
N ALA A 233 14.57 -0.18 12.58
CA ALA A 233 15.31 -0.70 13.74
C ALA A 233 16.12 0.41 14.43
N ALA A 234 16.79 1.27 13.66
CA ALA A 234 17.51 2.43 14.20
C ALA A 234 16.55 3.42 14.90
N LEU A 235 15.42 3.74 14.27
CA LEU A 235 14.38 4.59 14.89
C LEU A 235 13.88 3.98 16.20
N ARG A 236 13.57 2.68 16.23
CA ARG A 236 13.13 1.97 17.46
C ARG A 236 14.19 2.04 18.56
N ALA A 237 15.46 1.84 18.23
CA ALA A 237 16.54 1.95 19.20
C ALA A 237 16.65 3.37 19.78
N SER A 238 16.65 4.40 18.93
CA SER A 238 16.73 5.80 19.37
C SER A 238 15.53 6.22 20.24
N ILE A 239 14.32 5.77 19.90
CA ILE A 239 13.09 6.01 20.70
C ILE A 239 13.17 5.26 22.03
N ARG A 240 13.49 3.97 21.99
CA ARG A 240 13.62 3.12 23.18
C ARG A 240 14.57 3.78 24.15
N ASP A 241 15.75 4.21 23.72
CA ASP A 241 16.82 4.74 24.58
C ASP A 241 16.66 6.24 24.93
N ASP A 242 15.51 6.84 24.68
CA ASP A 242 15.25 8.25 24.98
C ASP A 242 14.63 8.45 26.37
N ALA A 243 15.49 8.69 27.36
CA ALA A 243 15.08 8.98 28.73
C ALA A 243 14.19 10.24 28.85
N LEU A 244 14.35 11.24 27.98
CA LEU A 244 13.54 12.46 28.05
C LEU A 244 12.12 12.18 27.55
N LEU A 245 11.97 11.45 26.44
CA LEU A 245 10.66 11.04 25.94
C LEU A 245 9.91 10.21 26.99
N ARG A 246 10.56 9.21 27.59
CA ARG A 246 9.93 8.41 28.65
C ARG A 246 9.49 9.25 29.84
N ARG A 247 10.29 10.25 30.24
CA ARG A 247 9.93 11.16 31.33
C ARG A 247 8.76 12.07 30.95
N ALA A 248 8.69 12.52 29.70
CA ALA A 248 7.59 13.35 29.19
C ALA A 248 6.26 12.59 29.13
N LEU A 249 6.30 11.28 28.86
CA LEU A 249 5.13 10.41 28.78
C LEU A 249 4.71 9.79 30.13
N ALA A 250 5.45 10.07 31.21
CA ALA A 250 5.18 9.49 32.52
C ALA A 250 3.91 10.08 33.18
N THR A 251 3.48 11.29 32.80
CA THR A 251 2.27 11.91 33.35
C THR A 251 1.00 11.26 32.78
N PRO A 252 -0.10 11.19 33.55
CA PRO A 252 -1.37 10.65 33.05
C PRO A 252 -2.01 11.48 31.94
N ASP A 253 -1.57 12.72 31.77
CA ASP A 253 -2.15 13.67 30.85
C ASP A 253 -1.38 13.85 29.55
N ALA A 254 -0.19 13.25 29.44
CA ALA A 254 0.63 13.35 28.25
C ALA A 254 -0.09 12.76 27.04
N GLU A 255 -0.10 13.51 25.94
CA GLU A 255 -0.66 13.09 24.67
C GLU A 255 0.33 13.33 23.54
N VAL A 256 0.21 12.55 22.46
CA VAL A 256 1.13 12.61 21.33
C VAL A 256 0.42 12.73 19.99
N THR A 257 1.02 13.53 19.10
CA THR A 257 0.78 13.50 17.66
C THR A 257 2.05 12.98 16.99
N VAL A 258 1.90 11.99 16.11
CA VAL A 258 3.03 11.34 15.44
C VAL A 258 2.97 11.65 13.95
N LEU A 259 4.08 12.13 13.39
CA LEU A 259 4.27 12.34 11.96
C LEU A 259 5.55 11.64 11.54
N GLY A 260 5.48 10.73 10.58
CA GLY A 260 6.59 9.92 10.11
C GLY A 260 6.73 9.94 8.60
N HIS A 261 7.90 9.51 8.14
CA HIS A 261 8.19 9.41 6.73
C HIS A 261 9.26 8.36 6.44
N THR A 262 9.12 7.65 5.32
CA THR A 262 10.22 6.95 4.66
C THR A 262 10.48 7.62 3.32
N ARG A 263 11.72 8.01 3.05
CA ARG A 263 12.07 8.85 1.90
C ARG A 263 12.64 8.03 0.76
N TRP A 264 12.31 8.46 -0.46
CA TRP A 264 13.10 8.17 -1.66
C TRP A 264 13.58 9.51 -2.22
N ALA A 265 14.87 9.77 -2.06
CA ALA A 265 15.54 11.00 -2.43
C ALA A 265 15.47 11.25 -3.94
N SER A 266 14.63 12.21 -4.32
CA SER A 266 14.57 12.87 -5.63
C SER A 266 15.40 14.16 -5.61
N ILE A 267 15.07 15.08 -4.68
CA ILE A 267 15.76 16.35 -4.46
C ILE A 267 16.44 16.35 -3.09
N GLY A 268 17.76 16.51 -3.10
CA GLY A 268 18.63 16.55 -1.92
C GLY A 268 19.26 15.20 -1.58
N ILE A 269 20.49 15.22 -1.06
CA ILE A 269 21.27 13.99 -0.79
C ILE A 269 20.61 13.11 0.28
N ILE A 270 21.04 11.85 0.36
CA ILE A 270 20.65 10.93 1.43
C ILE A 270 21.43 11.34 2.69
N SER A 271 20.75 11.98 3.65
CA SER A 271 21.33 12.34 4.95
C SER A 271 20.25 12.67 5.99
N GLU A 272 20.56 12.58 7.28
CA GLU A 272 19.61 12.90 8.36
C GLU A 272 19.01 14.32 8.26
N PRO A 273 19.78 15.39 7.92
CA PRO A 273 19.19 16.72 7.71
C PRO A 273 18.14 16.77 6.59
N ASN A 274 18.24 15.88 5.61
CA ASN A 274 17.32 15.80 4.47
C ASN A 274 16.20 14.76 4.66
N ALA A 275 16.27 13.93 5.69
CA ALA A 275 15.21 13.00 6.05
C ALA A 275 14.02 13.76 6.66
N HIS A 276 12.81 13.35 6.32
CA HIS A 276 11.58 13.95 6.82
C HIS A 276 11.15 13.25 8.14
N PRO A 277 10.35 13.88 9.01
CA PRO A 277 9.81 15.24 8.89
C PRO A 277 10.84 16.36 9.06
N MET A 278 10.56 17.51 8.48
CA MET A 278 11.34 18.74 8.61
C MET A 278 10.57 19.77 9.44
N ASN A 279 11.28 20.61 10.20
CA ASN A 279 10.67 21.68 11.00
C ASN A 279 10.68 23.04 10.29
N SER A 280 10.09 24.08 10.89
CA SER A 280 10.02 25.44 10.35
C SER A 280 11.25 26.31 10.59
N ASP A 281 12.23 25.83 11.36
CA ASP A 281 13.41 26.62 11.75
C ASP A 281 14.18 27.19 10.56
N GLU A 282 14.61 28.45 10.70
CA GLU A 282 15.48 29.14 9.77
C GLU A 282 16.80 29.53 10.46
N GLU A 283 17.87 29.75 9.69
CA GLU A 283 19.14 30.23 10.22
C GLU A 283 18.95 31.63 10.84
N GLY A 284 19.27 31.73 12.13
CA GLY A 284 19.10 32.96 12.89
C GLY A 284 17.66 33.27 13.31
N ARG A 285 16.70 32.37 13.06
CA ARG A 285 15.29 32.55 13.40
C ARG A 285 14.61 31.21 13.75
N THR A 286 14.43 30.98 15.04
CA THR A 286 13.88 29.72 15.60
C THR A 286 12.78 29.96 16.64
N ASP A 287 12.33 31.20 16.80
CA ASP A 287 11.35 31.67 17.77
C ASP A 287 9.95 31.90 17.17
N GLY A 288 9.77 31.65 15.88
CA GLY A 288 8.48 31.74 15.19
C GLY A 288 7.54 30.56 15.47
N PRO A 289 6.32 30.57 14.89
CA PRO A 289 5.39 29.46 14.98
C PRO A 289 6.05 28.14 14.53
N TYR A 290 5.87 27.08 15.33
CA TYR A 290 6.53 25.81 15.08
C TYR A 290 5.66 24.89 14.22
N VAL A 291 6.23 24.42 13.11
CA VAL A 291 5.56 23.53 12.15
C VAL A 291 6.49 22.40 11.80
N THR A 292 5.98 21.17 11.77
CA THR A 292 6.67 20.03 11.16
C THR A 292 5.90 19.55 9.94
N ALA A 293 6.61 19.11 8.90
CA ALA A 293 5.98 18.60 7.69
C ALA A 293 6.80 17.49 7.02
N ALA A 294 6.10 16.64 6.28
CA ALA A 294 6.65 15.61 5.40
C ALA A 294 6.05 15.74 3.99
N LEU A 295 6.81 15.33 2.99
CA LEU A 295 6.45 15.44 1.57
C LEU A 295 6.69 14.10 0.85
N ASN A 296 5.68 13.68 0.11
CA ASN A 296 5.80 12.72 -0.97
C ASN A 296 5.64 13.45 -2.30
N GLY A 297 6.56 13.21 -3.24
CA GLY A 297 6.66 13.97 -4.48
C GLY A 297 7.64 15.14 -4.37
N ASP A 298 7.52 16.09 -5.30
CA ASP A 298 8.48 17.18 -5.47
C ASP A 298 7.76 18.54 -5.53
N VAL A 299 8.30 19.54 -4.85
CA VAL A 299 7.92 20.95 -5.03
C VAL A 299 8.82 21.56 -6.10
N ASP A 300 8.39 21.53 -7.37
CA ASP A 300 9.20 21.88 -8.53
C ASP A 300 9.74 23.32 -8.48
N ASN A 301 8.98 24.24 -7.88
CA ASN A 301 9.32 25.66 -7.78
C ASN A 301 9.99 26.05 -6.43
N PHE A 302 10.52 25.09 -5.66
CA PHE A 302 11.10 25.35 -4.33
C PHE A 302 12.25 26.38 -4.34
N ALA A 303 13.08 26.39 -5.40
CA ALA A 303 14.20 27.33 -5.51
C ALA A 303 13.71 28.78 -5.65
N ASP A 304 12.66 29.01 -6.43
CA ASP A 304 12.04 30.31 -6.61
C ASP A 304 11.35 30.78 -5.32
N LEU A 305 10.71 29.87 -4.59
CA LEU A 305 10.12 30.16 -3.28
C LEU A 305 11.19 30.56 -2.26
N LYS A 306 12.33 29.85 -2.21
CA LYS A 306 13.45 30.21 -1.33
C LYS A 306 13.95 31.63 -1.59
N VAL A 307 14.06 32.04 -2.85
CA VAL A 307 14.54 33.38 -3.22
C VAL A 307 13.48 34.45 -2.99
N SER A 308 12.25 34.22 -3.46
CA SER A 308 11.18 35.22 -3.41
C SER A 308 10.71 35.54 -1.99
N ASP A 309 10.77 34.57 -1.07
CA ASP A 309 10.46 34.79 0.34
C ASP A 309 11.72 35.05 1.19
N ASP A 310 12.94 35.10 0.64
CA ASP A 310 14.20 35.23 1.40
C ASP A 310 14.31 34.20 2.55
N LEU A 311 14.08 32.92 2.22
CA LEU A 311 14.13 31.82 3.20
C LEU A 311 15.58 31.52 3.59
N ARG A 312 15.88 31.52 4.90
CA ARG A 312 17.22 31.25 5.43
C ARG A 312 17.34 29.79 5.84
N ILE A 313 17.47 28.91 4.85
CA ILE A 313 17.61 27.47 5.06
C ILE A 313 19.09 27.08 5.15
N ALA A 314 19.43 26.31 6.19
CA ALA A 314 20.73 25.67 6.38
C ALA A 314 21.27 25.03 5.10
N ALA A 315 22.53 25.29 4.75
CA ALA A 315 23.14 24.79 3.51
C ALA A 315 23.14 23.26 3.38
N GLU A 316 23.17 22.55 4.51
CA GLU A 316 23.13 21.09 4.57
C GLU A 316 21.74 20.50 4.27
N ILE A 317 20.69 21.32 4.39
CA ILE A 317 19.31 20.96 4.04
C ILE A 317 19.06 21.36 2.58
N THR A 318 19.16 20.35 1.73
CA THR A 318 19.06 20.45 0.26
C THR A 318 17.73 19.95 -0.30
N SER A 319 16.90 19.30 0.52
CA SER A 319 15.54 18.91 0.12
C SER A 319 14.62 20.13 -0.01
N ASP A 320 13.84 20.09 -1.07
CA ASP A 320 12.72 20.96 -1.38
C ASP A 320 11.66 21.00 -0.26
N ALA A 321 11.38 19.89 0.41
CA ALA A 321 10.38 19.78 1.47
C ALA A 321 10.53 20.81 2.60
N LYS A 322 11.73 21.34 2.85
CA LYS A 322 11.99 22.34 3.89
C LYS A 322 11.24 23.66 3.67
N VAL A 323 10.88 23.99 2.42
CA VAL A 323 10.11 25.21 2.15
C VAL A 323 8.70 25.14 2.75
N ILE A 324 8.14 23.94 2.91
CA ILE A 324 6.77 23.71 3.38
C ILE A 324 6.58 24.24 4.81
N PRO A 325 7.22 23.67 5.85
CA PRO A 325 6.98 24.13 7.23
C PRO A 325 7.43 25.59 7.44
N THR A 326 8.46 26.03 6.71
CA THR A 326 8.99 27.39 6.80
C THR A 326 7.98 28.43 6.30
N LEU A 327 7.37 28.20 5.12
CA LEU A 327 6.37 29.10 4.56
C LEU A 327 5.09 29.10 5.39
N VAL A 328 4.64 27.93 5.88
CA VAL A 328 3.47 27.86 6.78
C VAL A 328 3.71 28.66 8.05
N SER A 329 4.88 28.50 8.69
CA SER A 329 5.25 29.27 9.88
C SER A 329 5.20 30.78 9.65
N ARG A 330 5.76 31.26 8.53
CA ARG A 330 5.72 32.70 8.17
C ARG A 330 4.30 33.22 7.93
N ARG A 331 3.41 32.41 7.38
CA ARG A 331 2.00 32.80 7.20
C ARG A 331 1.25 32.90 8.53
N ILE A 332 1.50 31.97 9.45
CA ILE A 332 0.93 32.05 10.82
C ILE A 332 1.42 33.32 11.51
N GLU A 333 2.71 33.64 11.42
CA GLU A 333 3.27 34.88 11.98
C GLU A 333 2.65 36.14 11.33
N ALA A 334 2.32 36.08 10.04
CA ALA A 334 1.61 37.15 9.34
C ALA A 334 0.12 37.30 9.74
N GLY A 335 -0.40 36.40 10.59
CA GLY A 335 -1.74 36.50 11.17
C GLY A 335 -2.77 35.53 10.58
N ASP A 336 -2.37 34.64 9.66
CA ASP A 336 -3.29 33.61 9.15
C ASP A 336 -3.59 32.56 10.23
N THR A 337 -4.82 32.04 10.23
CA THR A 337 -5.15 30.86 11.04
C THR A 337 -4.32 29.64 10.58
N PRO A 338 -4.07 28.62 11.43
CA PRO A 338 -3.26 27.46 11.06
C PRO A 338 -3.66 26.80 9.73
N ILE A 339 -4.95 26.53 9.52
CA ILE A 339 -5.45 25.93 8.28
C ILE A 339 -5.29 26.85 7.07
N GLU A 340 -5.54 28.15 7.22
CA GLU A 340 -5.37 29.11 6.13
C GLU A 340 -3.89 29.31 5.79
N ALA A 341 -3.02 29.37 6.79
CA ALA A 341 -1.58 29.43 6.59
C ALA A 341 -1.07 28.22 5.80
N PHE A 342 -1.55 27.02 6.15
CA PHE A 342 -1.24 25.79 5.42
C PHE A 342 -1.76 25.85 3.99
N ARG A 343 -3.06 26.07 3.79
CA ARG A 343 -3.73 26.11 2.48
C ARG A 343 -3.08 27.12 1.52
N GLN A 344 -2.83 28.33 2.01
CA GLN A 344 -2.23 29.40 1.21
C GLN A 344 -0.75 29.15 0.90
N ALA A 345 -0.01 28.48 1.79
CA ALA A 345 1.35 28.05 1.48
C ALA A 345 1.34 26.98 0.38
N VAL A 346 0.56 25.90 0.56
CA VAL A 346 0.54 24.80 -0.41
C VAL A 346 0.02 25.24 -1.77
N ARG A 347 -0.90 26.20 -1.85
CA ARG A 347 -1.40 26.74 -3.13
C ARG A 347 -0.29 27.29 -4.04
N ARG A 348 0.83 27.76 -3.46
CA ARG A 348 1.98 28.31 -4.21
C ARG A 348 2.90 27.23 -4.79
N PHE A 349 2.73 25.96 -4.45
CA PHE A 349 3.62 24.88 -4.86
C PHE A 349 3.25 24.35 -6.23
N ASP A 350 4.24 24.26 -7.11
CA ASP A 350 4.14 23.56 -8.39
C ASP A 350 4.68 22.14 -8.23
N GLY A 351 4.10 21.18 -8.96
CA GLY A 351 4.50 19.77 -8.93
C GLY A 351 3.39 18.82 -8.46
N SER A 352 3.73 17.53 -8.36
CA SER A 352 2.84 16.50 -7.83
C SER A 352 3.23 16.23 -6.38
N VAL A 353 2.37 16.63 -5.43
CA VAL A 353 2.70 16.67 -4.00
C VAL A 353 1.61 16.00 -3.17
N ALA A 354 2.05 15.21 -2.20
CA ALA A 354 1.29 14.78 -1.03
C ALA A 354 2.03 15.32 0.20
N ILE A 355 1.35 16.10 1.03
CA ILE A 355 1.95 16.81 2.17
C ILE A 355 1.17 16.46 3.41
N ALA A 356 1.87 16.21 4.51
CA ALA A 356 1.29 16.20 5.85
C ALA A 356 2.09 17.16 6.74
N ALA A 357 1.39 17.97 7.52
CA ALA A 357 1.99 18.92 8.45
C ALA A 357 1.25 18.92 9.79
N ASN A 358 2.00 19.18 10.86
CA ASN A 358 1.47 19.45 12.19
C ASN A 358 1.97 20.82 12.65
N ILE A 359 1.06 21.61 13.20
CA ILE A 359 1.29 22.99 13.66
C ILE A 359 1.15 23.01 15.18
N SER A 360 2.17 23.45 15.91
CA SER A 360 2.21 23.31 17.37
C SER A 360 1.13 24.09 18.11
N SER A 361 0.62 25.18 17.52
CA SER A 361 -0.48 25.97 18.09
C SER A 361 -1.86 25.29 17.97
N ALA A 362 -1.95 24.23 17.16
CA ALA A 362 -3.12 23.35 17.05
C ALA A 362 -2.64 21.88 17.08
N PRO A 363 -2.10 21.41 18.22
CA PRO A 363 -1.30 20.19 18.30
C PRO A 363 -2.13 18.92 18.06
N ASP A 364 -3.45 18.99 18.25
CA ASP A 364 -4.44 17.95 17.98
C ASP A 364 -4.96 17.97 16.54
N ARG A 365 -4.43 18.87 15.69
CA ARG A 365 -4.78 18.98 14.27
C ARG A 365 -3.64 18.52 13.37
N LEU A 366 -4.01 17.88 12.27
CA LEU A 366 -3.08 17.54 11.19
C LEU A 366 -3.61 18.10 9.86
N GLN A 367 -2.73 18.77 9.12
CA GLN A 367 -3.05 19.35 7.83
C GLN A 367 -2.49 18.46 6.72
N LEU A 368 -3.31 18.13 5.73
CA LEU A 368 -2.95 17.34 4.57
C LEU A 368 -3.23 18.11 3.28
N ALA A 369 -2.39 17.92 2.27
CA ALA A 369 -2.66 18.42 0.93
C ALA A 369 -2.27 17.37 -0.11
N LEU A 370 -3.11 17.17 -1.12
CA LEU A 370 -2.85 16.30 -2.26
C LEU A 370 -3.17 17.02 -3.57
N ARG A 371 -2.20 17.06 -4.48
CA ARG A 371 -2.39 17.60 -5.83
C ARG A 371 -1.46 16.91 -6.82
N GLY A 372 -1.97 16.62 -8.00
CA GLY A 372 -1.26 15.84 -9.01
C GLY A 372 -1.63 14.36 -8.96
N SER A 373 -1.41 13.66 -10.06
CA SER A 373 -1.78 12.25 -10.25
C SER A 373 -0.73 11.25 -9.76
N GLY A 374 0.46 11.71 -9.34
CA GLY A 374 1.62 10.85 -9.03
C GLY A 374 1.73 10.43 -7.58
N GLN A 375 0.95 11.04 -6.68
CA GLN A 375 0.99 10.79 -5.24
C GLN A 375 -0.41 10.38 -4.74
N ALA A 376 -0.46 9.77 -3.56
CA ALA A 376 -1.72 9.42 -2.91
C ALA A 376 -1.63 9.69 -1.41
N LEU A 377 -2.78 9.92 -0.79
CA LEU A 377 -2.97 10.00 0.65
C LEU A 377 -4.28 9.31 1.02
N TYR A 378 -4.24 8.59 2.12
CA TYR A 378 -5.34 7.84 2.69
C TYR A 378 -5.48 8.25 4.16
N VAL A 379 -6.71 8.49 4.61
CA VAL A 379 -7.05 8.73 6.01
C VAL A 379 -7.82 7.52 6.51
N GLY A 380 -7.14 6.63 7.22
CA GLY A 380 -7.71 5.45 7.86
C GLY A 380 -8.39 5.81 9.18
N LEU A 381 -9.50 5.13 9.47
CA LEU A 381 -10.32 5.31 10.66
C LEU A 381 -10.37 4.00 11.49
N ALA A 382 -10.23 4.13 12.80
CA ALA A 382 -10.55 3.11 13.80
C ALA A 382 -11.13 3.78 15.07
N ASP A 383 -11.69 3.03 16.01
CA ASP A 383 -12.50 3.53 17.16
C ASP A 383 -12.06 4.87 17.81
N ASP A 384 -10.77 5.05 18.08
CA ASP A 384 -10.18 6.23 18.74
C ASP A 384 -8.96 6.79 17.98
N LEU A 385 -8.82 6.48 16.69
CA LEU A 385 -7.58 6.63 15.92
C LEU A 385 -7.85 7.09 14.49
N TYR A 386 -7.03 8.04 14.02
CA TYR A 386 -6.75 8.22 12.61
C TYR A 386 -5.32 7.76 12.30
N VAL A 387 -5.17 7.04 11.18
CA VAL A 387 -3.86 6.76 10.58
C VAL A 387 -3.86 7.36 9.18
N VAL A 388 -2.97 8.29 8.93
CA VAL A 388 -2.71 8.79 7.57
C VAL A 388 -1.57 7.99 6.98
N ALA A 389 -1.72 7.55 5.73
CA ALA A 389 -0.63 6.95 4.98
C ALA A 389 -0.70 7.35 3.51
N SER A 390 0.43 7.34 2.80
CA SER A 390 0.44 7.58 1.35
C SER A 390 0.14 6.35 0.48
N GLU A 391 0.01 5.18 1.10
CA GLU A 391 -0.46 3.94 0.49
C GLU A 391 -1.39 3.22 1.48
N PRO A 392 -2.39 2.44 1.01
CA PRO A 392 -3.36 1.83 1.91
C PRO A 392 -2.70 0.83 2.86
N TYR A 393 -1.56 0.24 2.48
CA TYR A 393 -0.79 -0.68 3.32
C TYR A 393 -0.35 -0.08 4.66
N GLY A 394 -0.24 1.24 4.75
CA GLY A 394 0.07 1.93 6.00
C GLY A 394 -1.13 2.01 6.97
N VAL A 395 -2.36 1.87 6.48
CA VAL A 395 -3.57 1.95 7.32
C VAL A 395 -4.19 0.59 7.66
N VAL A 396 -3.96 -0.45 6.86
CA VAL A 396 -4.67 -1.74 6.96
C VAL A 396 -4.42 -2.54 8.25
N GLU A 397 -3.35 -2.25 9.00
CA GLU A 397 -3.15 -2.91 10.30
C GLU A 397 -4.20 -2.46 11.32
N GLU A 398 -4.39 -1.15 11.48
CA GLU A 398 -5.22 -0.60 12.57
C GLU A 398 -6.61 -0.17 12.11
N CYS A 399 -6.78 0.24 10.85
CA CYS A 399 -8.02 0.86 10.38
C CYS A 399 -8.96 -0.15 9.73
N THR A 400 -10.26 0.01 9.95
CA THR A 400 -11.32 -0.82 9.34
C THR A 400 -11.84 -0.23 8.04
N SER A 401 -11.62 1.07 7.83
CA SER A 401 -12.01 1.81 6.63
C SER A 401 -11.05 2.97 6.40
N TYR A 402 -10.97 3.47 5.17
CA TYR A 402 -10.22 4.68 4.88
C TYR A 402 -10.92 5.58 3.86
N LEU A 403 -10.66 6.88 3.96
CA LEU A 403 -10.93 7.85 2.89
C LEU A 403 -9.70 7.93 1.98
N ARG A 404 -9.88 7.80 0.67
CA ARG A 404 -8.84 8.08 -0.32
C ARG A 404 -9.00 9.53 -0.81
N LEU A 405 -7.92 10.31 -0.75
CA LEU A 405 -7.93 11.68 -1.28
C LEU A 405 -7.79 11.69 -2.80
N ASP A 406 -8.33 12.73 -3.42
CA ASP A 406 -8.25 13.00 -4.86
C ASP A 406 -7.34 14.20 -5.14
N GLY A 407 -6.30 13.98 -5.95
CA GLY A 407 -5.33 15.01 -6.34
C GLY A 407 -5.61 15.69 -7.68
N GLU A 408 -6.61 15.24 -8.45
CA GLU A 408 -6.78 15.56 -9.87
C GLU A 408 -8.15 16.17 -10.22
N THR A 409 -9.21 15.81 -9.50
CA THR A 409 -10.54 16.34 -9.78
C THR A 409 -10.66 17.80 -9.31
N PRO A 410 -11.03 18.74 -10.18
CA PRO A 410 -11.32 20.11 -9.78
C PRO A 410 -12.71 20.21 -9.14
N ALA A 411 -12.84 20.99 -8.06
CA ALA A 411 -14.15 21.28 -7.47
C ALA A 411 -15.03 22.14 -8.39
N ASP A 412 -14.41 23.01 -9.20
CA ASP A 412 -15.07 23.82 -10.22
C ASP A 412 -14.46 23.52 -11.60
N PRO A 413 -15.21 22.90 -12.53
CA PRO A 413 -14.76 22.66 -13.90
C PRO A 413 -14.41 23.93 -14.69
N ASP A 414 -14.96 25.10 -14.31
CA ASP A 414 -14.68 26.38 -14.95
C ASP A 414 -13.41 27.06 -14.41
N ASP A 415 -12.93 26.67 -13.21
CA ASP A 415 -11.61 27.02 -12.66
C ASP A 415 -10.80 25.77 -12.23
N PRO A 416 -10.37 24.94 -13.19
CA PRO A 416 -9.66 23.71 -12.88
C PRO A 416 -8.24 23.95 -12.36
N ALA A 417 -7.68 25.15 -12.53
CA ALA A 417 -6.35 25.47 -12.02
C ALA A 417 -6.40 25.88 -10.54
N GLY A 418 -7.42 26.63 -10.13
CA GLY A 418 -7.60 27.09 -8.75
C GLY A 418 -8.18 26.02 -7.81
N THR A 419 -8.94 25.06 -8.33
CA THR A 419 -9.75 24.15 -7.51
C THR A 419 -9.34 22.67 -7.57
N ARG A 420 -8.30 22.32 -8.34
CA ARG A 420 -7.79 20.95 -8.45
C ARG A 420 -7.07 20.49 -7.19
N GLY A 421 -7.36 19.25 -6.78
CA GLY A 421 -6.77 18.61 -5.62
C GLY A 421 -7.50 18.94 -4.33
N GLN A 422 -7.01 18.39 -3.23
CA GLN A 422 -7.70 18.45 -1.95
C GLN A 422 -6.77 18.90 -0.83
N VAL A 423 -7.30 19.73 0.07
CA VAL A 423 -6.70 20.11 1.35
C VAL A 423 -7.60 19.60 2.46
N VAL A 424 -7.03 18.96 3.47
CA VAL A 424 -7.77 18.36 4.59
C VAL A 424 -7.18 18.81 5.91
N GLU A 425 -8.04 19.14 6.87
CA GLU A 425 -7.69 19.22 8.28
C GLU A 425 -8.33 18.04 9.02
N ILE A 426 -7.52 17.34 9.82
CA ILE A 426 -7.98 16.25 10.67
C ILE A 426 -8.02 16.73 12.12
N ASP A 427 -9.15 16.49 12.79
CA ASP A 427 -9.40 16.74 14.21
C ASP A 427 -9.15 15.49 15.06
N GLY A 428 -8.00 15.43 15.74
CA GLY A 428 -7.66 14.32 16.63
C GLY A 428 -8.65 14.11 17.79
N SER A 429 -9.38 15.13 18.22
CA SER A 429 -10.38 15.00 19.29
C SER A 429 -11.60 14.17 18.86
N LEU A 430 -11.84 14.08 17.56
CA LEU A 430 -12.91 13.30 16.92
C LEU A 430 -12.37 12.03 16.25
N ALA A 431 -11.17 11.58 16.62
CA ALA A 431 -10.51 10.41 16.03
C ALA A 431 -11.44 9.18 15.95
N GLY A 432 -11.49 8.59 14.76
CA GLY A 432 -12.34 7.44 14.42
C GLY A 432 -13.68 7.76 13.75
N THR A 433 -13.97 9.04 13.45
CA THR A 433 -15.26 9.45 12.86
C THR A 433 -15.07 10.19 11.54
N VAL A 434 -16.11 10.37 10.74
CA VAL A 434 -16.01 11.22 9.53
C VAL A 434 -16.06 12.70 9.91
N ASP A 435 -16.72 13.04 11.03
CA ASP A 435 -16.89 14.42 11.51
C ASP A 435 -15.57 15.12 11.82
N GLY A 436 -14.52 14.36 12.13
CA GLY A 436 -13.18 14.90 12.34
C GLY A 436 -12.38 15.14 11.06
N ILE A 437 -12.95 14.92 9.86
CA ILE A 437 -12.27 15.11 8.57
C ILE A 437 -12.89 16.31 7.86
N ILE A 438 -12.18 17.42 7.84
CA ILE A 438 -12.64 18.67 7.22
C ILE A 438 -11.88 18.88 5.92
N ARG A 439 -12.58 18.78 4.78
CA ARG A 439 -11.97 18.79 3.44
C ARG A 439 -12.40 20.03 2.62
N PHE A 440 -11.44 20.59 1.90
CA PHE A 440 -11.58 21.76 1.04
C PHE A 440 -10.88 21.55 -0.30
N ALA A 441 -11.31 22.28 -1.32
CA ALA A 441 -10.48 22.54 -2.49
C ALA A 441 -9.40 23.61 -2.16
N TYR A 442 -8.39 23.73 -3.02
CA TYR A 442 -7.28 24.66 -2.82
C TYR A 442 -7.69 26.14 -2.76
N ASP A 443 -8.79 26.52 -3.39
CA ASP A 443 -9.37 27.86 -3.34
C ASP A 443 -10.10 28.16 -2.01
N GLY A 444 -10.41 27.13 -1.23
CA GLY A 444 -11.13 27.19 0.04
C GLY A 444 -12.58 26.72 -0.05
N THR A 445 -13.04 26.28 -1.22
CA THR A 445 -14.39 25.73 -1.40
C THR A 445 -14.56 24.47 -0.54
N PRO A 446 -15.56 24.40 0.35
CA PRO A 446 -15.80 23.21 1.16
C PRO A 446 -16.16 21.99 0.31
N LEU A 447 -15.56 20.85 0.64
CA LEU A 447 -15.81 19.55 0.00
C LEU A 447 -16.18 18.53 1.10
N PRO A 448 -17.40 18.56 1.65
CA PRO A 448 -17.80 17.68 2.76
C PRO A 448 -17.49 16.21 2.48
N VAL A 449 -17.09 15.47 3.51
CA VAL A 449 -16.85 14.03 3.42
C VAL A 449 -18.12 13.30 3.85
N ALA A 450 -18.57 12.35 3.03
CA ALA A 450 -19.69 11.48 3.35
C ALA A 450 -19.20 10.08 3.75
N ALA A 451 -20.00 9.37 4.56
CA ALA A 451 -19.62 8.06 5.09
C ALA A 451 -19.54 6.96 4.00
N ASP A 452 -20.25 7.14 2.88
CA ASP A 452 -20.22 6.24 1.72
C ASP A 452 -18.99 6.45 0.82
N GLU A 453 -18.18 7.50 1.07
CA GLU A 453 -16.85 7.64 0.45
C GLU A 453 -15.78 6.77 1.11
N LEU A 454 -16.08 6.18 2.28
CA LEU A 454 -15.15 5.30 2.97
C LEU A 454 -15.06 3.93 2.29
N VAL A 455 -13.83 3.45 2.11
CA VAL A 455 -13.54 2.15 1.50
C VAL A 455 -13.07 1.18 2.58
N GLU A 456 -13.62 -0.03 2.56
CA GLU A 456 -13.10 -1.15 3.36
C GLU A 456 -11.84 -1.72 2.70
N PRO A 457 -10.74 -1.94 3.44
CA PRO A 457 -9.53 -2.52 2.88
C PRO A 457 -9.76 -3.98 2.45
N GLU A 458 -9.48 -4.29 1.18
CA GLU A 458 -9.50 -5.68 0.68
C GLU A 458 -8.17 -6.42 0.88
N VAL A 459 -7.11 -5.68 1.21
CA VAL A 459 -5.76 -6.21 1.47
C VAL A 459 -5.50 -6.18 2.97
N THR A 460 -4.86 -7.22 3.48
CA THR A 460 -4.45 -7.33 4.89
C THR A 460 -2.93 -7.29 5.01
N THR A 461 -2.43 -7.14 6.24
CA THR A 461 -1.00 -7.22 6.55
C THR A 461 -0.38 -8.56 6.16
N ARG A 462 -1.17 -9.65 6.14
CA ARG A 462 -0.73 -10.98 5.69
C ARG A 462 -0.30 -10.98 4.23
N ASP A 463 -1.03 -10.26 3.39
CA ASP A 463 -0.85 -10.30 1.94
C ASP A 463 0.42 -9.54 1.50
N ILE A 464 0.94 -8.67 2.36
CA ILE A 464 2.13 -7.83 2.14
C ILE A 464 3.30 -8.20 3.06
N ASP A 465 3.22 -9.33 3.76
CA ASP A 465 4.29 -9.81 4.63
C ASP A 465 5.48 -10.33 3.81
N ARG A 466 6.70 -10.02 4.26
CA ARG A 466 7.94 -10.52 3.65
C ARG A 466 8.29 -11.93 4.12
N GLY A 467 7.74 -12.40 5.23
CA GLY A 467 8.16 -13.62 5.89
C GLY A 467 9.65 -13.57 6.29
N SER A 468 10.33 -14.72 6.22
CA SER A 468 11.75 -14.85 6.54
C SER A 468 12.69 -14.47 5.39
N TYR A 469 12.15 -13.97 4.27
CA TYR A 469 12.97 -13.65 3.10
C TYR A 469 13.82 -12.39 3.33
N PRO A 470 15.06 -12.34 2.82
CA PRO A 470 15.90 -11.15 2.91
C PRO A 470 15.33 -9.97 2.12
N HIS A 471 14.60 -10.20 1.03
CA HIS A 471 13.95 -9.16 0.24
C HIS A 471 12.73 -9.70 -0.50
N PHE A 472 11.75 -8.83 -0.77
CA PHE A 472 10.51 -9.18 -1.48
C PHE A 472 10.77 -9.80 -2.86
N LEU A 473 11.80 -9.33 -3.58
CA LEU A 473 12.12 -9.89 -4.89
C LEU A 473 12.39 -11.40 -4.87
N LEU A 474 13.07 -11.93 -3.83
CA LEU A 474 13.33 -13.38 -3.75
C LEU A 474 12.04 -14.13 -3.41
N LYS A 475 11.30 -13.63 -2.41
CA LYS A 475 9.99 -14.16 -2.04
C LYS A 475 9.09 -14.30 -3.26
N GLU A 476 8.95 -13.23 -4.02
CA GLU A 476 7.99 -13.15 -5.13
C GLU A 476 8.42 -13.97 -6.35
N ILE A 477 9.73 -14.15 -6.59
CA ILE A 477 10.23 -15.14 -7.55
C ILE A 477 9.82 -16.56 -7.11
N GLU A 478 10.02 -16.91 -5.84
CA GLU A 478 9.69 -18.24 -5.31
C GLU A 478 8.17 -18.49 -5.24
N GLU A 479 7.36 -17.45 -5.04
CA GLU A 479 5.89 -17.51 -5.03
C GLU A 479 5.26 -17.51 -6.44
N SER A 480 6.04 -17.19 -7.48
CA SER A 480 5.55 -17.08 -8.86
C SER A 480 4.82 -18.34 -9.37
N PRO A 481 5.28 -19.58 -9.13
CA PRO A 481 4.56 -20.78 -9.55
C PRO A 481 3.16 -20.91 -8.90
N GLY A 482 3.06 -20.55 -7.62
CA GLY A 482 1.80 -20.54 -6.89
C GLY A 482 0.82 -19.51 -7.45
N SER A 483 1.31 -18.29 -7.70
CA SER A 483 0.55 -17.18 -8.29
C SER A 483 0.03 -17.54 -9.69
N PHE A 484 0.87 -18.18 -10.49
CA PHE A 484 0.49 -18.69 -11.82
C PHE A 484 -0.63 -19.73 -11.72
N ARG A 485 -0.49 -20.72 -10.82
CA ARG A 485 -1.49 -21.78 -10.60
C ARG A 485 -2.83 -21.19 -10.14
N LYS A 486 -2.81 -20.25 -9.20
CA LYS A 486 -4.02 -19.53 -8.73
C LYS A 486 -4.72 -18.78 -9.86
N THR A 487 -3.94 -18.13 -10.74
CA THR A 487 -4.49 -17.43 -11.91
C THR A 487 -5.31 -18.38 -12.81
N LEU A 488 -4.88 -19.62 -12.98
CA LEU A 488 -5.58 -20.62 -13.80
C LEU A 488 -6.76 -21.31 -13.10
N ARG A 489 -6.79 -21.31 -11.76
CA ARG A 489 -7.75 -22.07 -10.95
C ARG A 489 -9.19 -21.74 -11.36
N GLY A 490 -9.96 -22.77 -11.69
CA GLY A 490 -11.36 -22.66 -12.10
C GLY A 490 -11.62 -22.06 -13.49
N LYS A 491 -10.59 -21.74 -14.28
CA LYS A 491 -10.75 -21.05 -15.60
C LYS A 491 -10.49 -21.95 -16.80
N ILE A 492 -10.22 -23.23 -16.58
CA ILE A 492 -9.99 -24.23 -17.64
C ILE A 492 -10.90 -25.43 -17.37
N ALA A 493 -11.84 -25.67 -18.27
CA ALA A 493 -12.80 -26.77 -18.19
C ALA A 493 -12.58 -27.79 -19.32
N SER A 494 -12.97 -29.03 -19.06
CA SER A 494 -13.00 -30.08 -20.09
C SER A 494 -14.34 -30.08 -20.80
N GLY A 495 -14.34 -29.90 -22.11
CA GLY A 495 -15.53 -30.01 -22.95
C GLY A 495 -16.02 -31.46 -23.07
N SER A 496 -17.26 -31.64 -23.53
CA SER A 496 -17.85 -32.96 -23.80
C SER A 496 -17.10 -33.74 -24.90
N ASP A 497 -16.34 -33.04 -25.72
CA ASP A 497 -15.45 -33.56 -26.77
C ASP A 497 -14.06 -33.95 -26.24
N GLY A 498 -13.81 -33.80 -24.94
CA GLY A 498 -12.52 -34.07 -24.30
C GLY A 498 -11.47 -32.97 -24.51
N LEU A 499 -11.80 -31.89 -25.23
CA LEU A 499 -10.91 -30.76 -25.43
C LEU A 499 -11.02 -29.77 -24.27
N LEU A 500 -9.90 -29.20 -23.87
CA LEU A 500 -9.87 -28.12 -22.87
C LEU A 500 -10.39 -26.82 -23.48
N ARG A 501 -11.10 -26.05 -22.66
CA ARG A 501 -11.71 -24.76 -23.02
C ARG A 501 -11.40 -23.74 -21.93
N ALA A 502 -11.14 -22.49 -22.31
CA ALA A 502 -11.10 -21.41 -21.33
C ALA A 502 -12.54 -21.05 -20.94
N GLU A 503 -12.77 -20.87 -19.64
CA GLU A 503 -14.05 -20.49 -19.07
C GLU A 503 -13.85 -19.24 -18.22
N LEU A 504 -14.24 -18.10 -18.79
CA LEU A 504 -14.21 -16.81 -18.12
C LEU A 504 -15.66 -16.38 -17.87
N GLY A 505 -15.96 -15.94 -16.65
CA GLY A 505 -17.29 -15.48 -16.27
C GLY A 505 -17.68 -14.13 -16.90
N PRO A 506 -18.94 -13.68 -16.72
CA PRO A 506 -19.41 -12.40 -17.22
C PRO A 506 -18.65 -11.19 -16.62
N ASP A 507 -18.14 -11.32 -15.39
CA ASP A 507 -17.34 -10.26 -14.75
C ASP A 507 -15.99 -10.02 -15.46
N THR A 508 -15.50 -11.02 -16.19
CA THR A 508 -14.24 -10.93 -16.95
C THR A 508 -14.46 -10.63 -18.43
N LEU A 509 -15.35 -11.40 -19.06
CA LEU A 509 -15.72 -11.22 -20.46
C LEU A 509 -17.25 -11.11 -20.54
N PRO A 510 -17.78 -9.88 -20.40
CA PRO A 510 -19.21 -9.58 -20.42
C PRO A 510 -19.92 -10.03 -21.70
N GLU A 511 -21.21 -10.34 -21.60
CA GLU A 511 -21.99 -10.87 -22.74
C GLU A 511 -22.16 -9.84 -23.88
N ASP A 512 -22.22 -8.54 -23.59
CA ASP A 512 -22.23 -7.49 -24.62
C ASP A 512 -20.92 -7.49 -25.43
N VAL A 513 -19.77 -7.59 -24.76
CA VAL A 513 -18.46 -7.73 -25.43
C VAL A 513 -18.41 -9.03 -26.23
N ARG A 514 -18.92 -10.15 -25.71
CA ARG A 514 -19.03 -11.42 -26.47
C ARG A 514 -19.87 -11.26 -27.73
N GLN A 515 -21.01 -10.56 -27.64
CA GLN A 515 -21.86 -10.32 -28.79
C GLN A 515 -21.16 -9.49 -29.87
N LEU A 516 -20.42 -8.46 -29.47
CA LEU A 516 -19.63 -7.64 -30.39
C LEU A 516 -18.50 -8.42 -31.08
N LEU A 517 -17.86 -9.35 -30.36
CA LEU A 517 -16.88 -10.28 -30.94
C LEU A 517 -17.55 -11.26 -31.92
N ARG A 518 -18.70 -11.83 -31.56
CA ARG A 518 -19.48 -12.78 -32.39
C ARG A 518 -20.03 -12.12 -33.66
N SER A 519 -20.48 -10.88 -33.57
CA SER A 519 -21.02 -10.12 -34.71
C SER A 519 -19.93 -9.61 -35.65
N GLY A 520 -18.68 -9.57 -35.20
CA GLY A 520 -17.57 -8.93 -35.91
C GLY A 520 -17.62 -7.40 -35.84
N SER A 521 -18.35 -6.83 -34.88
CA SER A 521 -18.37 -5.38 -34.63
C SER A 521 -17.03 -4.90 -34.05
N ILE A 522 -16.35 -5.75 -33.28
CA ILE A 522 -14.95 -5.54 -32.89
C ILE A 522 -14.05 -6.17 -33.95
N ASP A 523 -13.29 -5.33 -34.65
CA ASP A 523 -12.29 -5.77 -35.64
C ASP A 523 -10.86 -5.39 -35.25
N ARG A 524 -10.69 -4.62 -34.16
CA ARG A 524 -9.38 -4.27 -33.59
C ARG A 524 -9.28 -4.60 -32.12
N ILE A 525 -8.14 -5.18 -31.75
CA ILE A 525 -7.76 -5.41 -30.36
C ILE A 525 -6.41 -4.74 -30.09
N PHE A 526 -6.37 -3.83 -29.12
CA PHE A 526 -5.11 -3.30 -28.61
C PHE A 526 -4.80 -3.92 -27.26
N THR A 527 -3.57 -4.40 -27.06
CA THR A 527 -3.06 -4.77 -25.74
C THR A 527 -2.10 -3.70 -25.27
N ILE A 528 -2.38 -3.10 -24.12
CA ILE A 528 -1.63 -1.95 -23.62
C ILE A 528 -1.18 -2.13 -22.18
N GLY A 529 -0.07 -1.51 -21.84
CA GLY A 529 0.46 -1.41 -20.47
C GLY A 529 1.65 -0.46 -20.43
N GLN A 530 2.41 -0.52 -19.34
CA GLN A 530 3.70 0.19 -19.20
C GLN A 530 4.75 -0.76 -18.62
N GLY A 531 6.01 -0.57 -19.01
CA GLY A 531 7.14 -1.42 -18.55
C GLY A 531 6.86 -2.91 -18.75
N THR A 532 7.08 -3.71 -17.71
CA THR A 532 6.81 -5.16 -17.68
C THR A 532 5.40 -5.53 -18.14
N ALA A 533 4.37 -4.73 -17.76
CA ALA A 533 3.00 -5.00 -18.17
C ALA A 533 2.79 -4.81 -19.68
N ALA A 534 3.55 -3.92 -20.32
CA ALA A 534 3.54 -3.79 -21.78
C ALA A 534 4.20 -5.00 -22.46
N VAL A 535 5.25 -5.57 -21.87
CA VAL A 535 5.89 -6.81 -22.37
C VAL A 535 4.92 -8.00 -22.24
N ALA A 536 4.22 -8.12 -21.11
CA ALA A 536 3.13 -9.08 -20.97
C ALA A 536 2.02 -8.85 -22.02
N GLY A 537 1.67 -7.59 -22.29
CA GLY A 537 0.73 -7.20 -23.34
C GLY A 537 1.18 -7.62 -24.74
N GLN A 538 2.48 -7.51 -25.04
CA GLN A 538 3.03 -7.99 -26.31
C GLN A 538 2.94 -9.51 -26.44
N SER A 539 3.14 -10.26 -25.33
CA SER A 539 2.89 -11.70 -25.31
C SER A 539 1.43 -12.04 -25.63
N LEU A 540 0.49 -11.32 -25.01
CA LEU A 540 -0.94 -11.46 -25.30
C LEU A 540 -1.26 -11.13 -26.77
N ALA A 541 -0.72 -10.04 -27.31
CA ALA A 541 -0.95 -9.67 -28.70
C ALA A 541 -0.49 -10.78 -29.67
N ARG A 542 0.65 -11.43 -29.38
CA ARG A 542 1.13 -12.58 -30.17
C ARG A 542 0.20 -13.78 -30.07
N ALA A 543 -0.28 -14.11 -28.87
CA ALA A 543 -1.23 -15.20 -28.66
C ALA A 543 -2.54 -14.93 -29.42
N LEU A 544 -3.12 -13.74 -29.29
CA LEU A 544 -4.32 -13.32 -30.02
C LEU A 544 -4.10 -13.35 -31.54
N THR A 545 -2.96 -12.86 -32.04
CA THR A 545 -2.64 -12.88 -33.47
C THR A 545 -2.61 -14.30 -34.01
N ALA A 546 -2.06 -15.26 -33.26
CA ALA A 546 -2.04 -16.67 -33.66
C ALA A 546 -3.45 -17.28 -33.65
N GLU A 547 -4.24 -17.01 -32.59
CA GLU A 547 -5.58 -17.55 -32.41
C GLU A 547 -6.64 -16.95 -33.35
N LEU A 548 -6.41 -15.73 -33.83
CA LEU A 548 -7.30 -14.99 -34.73
C LEU A 548 -6.78 -14.93 -36.17
N ALA A 549 -5.67 -15.60 -36.49
CA ALA A 549 -5.08 -15.64 -37.84
C ALA A 549 -6.06 -16.00 -38.97
N PRO A 550 -7.09 -16.86 -38.77
CA PRO A 550 -8.11 -17.13 -39.79
C PRO A 550 -9.13 -16.00 -40.03
N THR A 551 -9.02 -14.87 -39.33
CA THR A 551 -10.02 -13.79 -39.26
C THR A 551 -9.43 -12.45 -39.71
N PRO A 552 -10.24 -11.44 -40.04
CA PRO A 552 -9.74 -10.10 -40.38
C PRO A 552 -9.35 -9.25 -39.15
N VAL A 553 -9.52 -9.76 -37.91
CA VAL A 553 -9.28 -8.99 -36.69
C VAL A 553 -7.81 -8.58 -36.60
N THR A 554 -7.56 -7.29 -36.40
CA THR A 554 -6.21 -6.73 -36.26
C THR A 554 -5.84 -6.61 -34.79
N VAL A 555 -4.68 -7.16 -34.41
CA VAL A 555 -4.18 -7.12 -33.04
C VAL A 555 -2.89 -6.28 -32.98
N VAL A 556 -2.82 -5.36 -32.02
CA VAL A 556 -1.65 -4.50 -31.81
C VAL A 556 -1.29 -4.47 -30.33
N GLY A 557 -0.05 -4.82 -30.00
CA GLY A 557 0.48 -4.71 -28.63
C GLY A 557 1.50 -3.57 -28.52
N GLY A 558 1.44 -2.79 -27.44
CA GLY A 558 2.38 -1.69 -27.25
C GLY A 558 2.23 -0.96 -25.92
N LEU A 559 2.99 0.12 -25.77
CA LEU A 559 2.89 1.01 -24.62
C LEU A 559 1.54 1.77 -24.67
N ALA A 560 0.93 1.99 -23.52
CA ALA A 560 -0.30 2.78 -23.44
C ALA A 560 -0.10 4.22 -23.99
N THR A 561 1.07 4.81 -23.72
CA THR A 561 1.48 6.13 -24.23
C THR A 561 1.62 6.18 -25.76
N GLU A 562 1.98 5.09 -26.43
CA GLU A 562 2.00 5.04 -27.90
C GLU A 562 0.58 5.03 -28.48
N LEU A 563 -0.37 4.38 -27.80
CA LEU A 563 -1.77 4.45 -28.18
C LEU A 563 -2.31 5.88 -28.03
N SER A 564 -2.19 6.46 -26.83
CA SER A 564 -2.73 7.80 -26.55
C SER A 564 -2.00 8.92 -27.28
N GLY A 565 -0.70 8.78 -27.57
CA GLY A 565 0.08 9.75 -28.30
C GLY A 565 -0.19 9.76 -29.80
N PHE A 566 -0.43 8.60 -30.42
CA PHE A 566 -0.33 8.46 -31.88
C PHE A 566 -1.43 7.64 -32.56
N ASN A 567 -2.11 6.74 -31.85
CA ASN A 567 -3.00 5.74 -32.48
C ASN A 567 -4.48 5.86 -32.08
N LEU A 568 -4.86 6.90 -31.34
CA LEU A 568 -6.27 7.21 -31.07
C LEU A 568 -7.00 7.65 -32.34
N ARG A 569 -8.13 7.00 -32.63
CA ARG A 569 -9.06 7.41 -33.71
C ARG A 569 -10.24 8.18 -33.12
N PRO A 570 -10.88 9.11 -33.86
CA PRO A 570 -12.07 9.81 -33.39
C PRO A 570 -13.21 8.89 -32.94
N ASP A 571 -13.36 7.76 -33.64
CA ASP A 571 -14.30 6.70 -33.30
C ASP A 571 -13.52 5.40 -33.08
N MET A 572 -13.76 4.78 -31.94
CA MET A 572 -13.15 3.53 -31.49
C MET A 572 -14.20 2.50 -31.07
N SER A 573 -15.47 2.64 -31.49
CA SER A 573 -16.52 1.64 -31.17
C SER A 573 -16.25 0.24 -31.72
N ASP A 574 -15.37 0.15 -32.72
CA ASP A 574 -14.86 -1.09 -33.34
C ASP A 574 -13.69 -1.73 -32.56
N THR A 575 -13.30 -1.15 -31.43
CA THR A 575 -12.03 -1.44 -30.77
C THR A 575 -12.24 -2.01 -29.36
N LEU A 576 -11.58 -3.13 -29.09
CA LEU A 576 -11.36 -3.67 -27.74
C LEU A 576 -9.96 -3.32 -27.25
N ILE A 577 -9.86 -2.70 -26.08
CA ILE A 577 -8.62 -2.48 -25.36
C ILE A 577 -8.49 -3.55 -24.28
N VAL A 578 -7.36 -4.26 -24.27
CA VAL A 578 -6.91 -5.07 -23.14
C VAL A 578 -5.85 -4.30 -22.37
N ALA A 579 -6.22 -3.70 -21.25
CA ALA A 579 -5.31 -2.92 -20.42
C ALA A 579 -4.67 -3.80 -19.32
N ILE A 580 -3.35 -3.80 -19.23
CA ILE A 580 -2.61 -4.64 -18.28
C ILE A 580 -1.89 -3.72 -17.30
N SER A 581 -2.12 -3.95 -16.00
CA SER A 581 -1.44 -3.22 -14.93
C SER A 581 -1.39 -4.07 -13.65
N GLN A 582 -0.24 -4.12 -12.97
CA GLN A 582 -0.15 -4.79 -11.67
C GLN A 582 -0.96 -4.03 -10.61
N SER A 583 -0.75 -2.72 -10.49
CA SER A 583 -1.37 -1.89 -9.44
C SER A 583 -2.78 -1.43 -9.78
N GLY A 584 -3.12 -1.38 -11.07
CA GLY A 584 -4.36 -0.77 -11.57
C GLY A 584 -4.42 0.76 -11.42
N THR A 585 -3.35 1.39 -10.92
CA THR A 585 -3.26 2.84 -10.68
C THR A 585 -2.25 3.54 -11.60
N THR A 586 -1.60 2.80 -12.51
CA THR A 586 -0.60 3.37 -13.43
C THR A 586 -1.20 4.52 -14.25
N THR A 587 -0.74 5.74 -14.01
CA THR A 587 -1.32 6.99 -14.55
C THR A 587 -1.47 6.95 -16.06
N ASP A 588 -0.39 6.62 -16.79
CA ASP A 588 -0.39 6.61 -18.25
C ASP A 588 -1.36 5.57 -18.84
N THR A 589 -1.51 4.43 -18.18
CA THR A 589 -2.44 3.38 -18.61
C THR A 589 -3.87 3.82 -18.39
N ASN A 590 -4.18 4.32 -17.18
CA ASN A 590 -5.50 4.84 -16.82
C ASN A 590 -5.93 5.99 -17.74
N ARG A 591 -5.05 6.97 -17.97
CA ARG A 591 -5.33 8.10 -18.87
C ARG A 591 -5.57 7.67 -20.31
N THR A 592 -4.82 6.67 -20.79
CA THR A 592 -5.04 6.12 -22.14
C THR A 592 -6.40 5.43 -22.23
N VAL A 593 -6.79 4.67 -21.21
CA VAL A 593 -8.10 4.04 -21.11
C VAL A 593 -9.22 5.07 -21.11
N ASP A 594 -9.13 6.13 -20.31
CA ASP A 594 -10.12 7.23 -20.27
C ASP A 594 -10.30 7.85 -21.66
N LEU A 595 -9.19 8.14 -22.35
CA LEU A 595 -9.20 8.70 -23.70
C LEU A 595 -9.82 7.75 -24.73
N ALA A 596 -9.54 6.44 -24.66
CA ALA A 596 -10.09 5.46 -25.60
C ALA A 596 -11.59 5.22 -25.37
N ARG A 597 -12.01 5.10 -24.10
CA ARG A 597 -13.43 4.95 -23.72
C ARG A 597 -14.25 6.17 -24.10
N GLY A 598 -13.72 7.38 -23.91
CA GLY A 598 -14.36 8.61 -24.36
C GLY A 598 -14.61 8.66 -25.88
N ARG A 599 -14.03 7.73 -26.65
CA ARG A 599 -14.23 7.56 -28.10
C ARG A 599 -14.97 6.26 -28.46
N GLY A 600 -15.58 5.58 -27.48
CA GLY A 600 -16.42 4.41 -27.68
C GLY A 600 -15.73 3.06 -27.55
N ALA A 601 -14.43 3.00 -27.22
CA ALA A 601 -13.74 1.72 -27.07
C ALA A 601 -14.25 0.91 -25.86
N HIS A 602 -14.29 -0.42 -26.04
CA HIS A 602 -14.54 -1.37 -24.95
C HIS A 602 -13.24 -1.75 -24.25
N VAL A 603 -13.29 -2.05 -22.96
CA VAL A 603 -12.11 -2.27 -22.11
C VAL A 603 -12.25 -3.54 -21.28
N ILE A 604 -11.30 -4.45 -21.44
CA ILE A 604 -11.05 -5.54 -20.49
C ILE A 604 -9.72 -5.26 -19.81
N SER A 605 -9.64 -5.43 -18.50
CA SER A 605 -8.38 -5.24 -17.78
C SER A 605 -7.85 -6.53 -17.17
N ILE A 606 -6.53 -6.73 -17.26
CA ILE A 606 -5.80 -7.75 -16.51
C ILE A 606 -5.08 -7.02 -15.37
N VAL A 607 -5.55 -7.25 -14.14
CA VAL A 607 -5.06 -6.53 -12.96
C VAL A 607 -4.88 -7.46 -11.77
N ASN A 608 -3.97 -7.11 -10.88
CA ASN A 608 -3.74 -7.87 -9.66
C ASN A 608 -4.46 -7.28 -8.44
N ARG A 609 -4.77 -5.98 -8.47
CA ARG A 609 -5.39 -5.26 -7.36
C ARG A 609 -6.87 -4.99 -7.62
N ARG A 610 -7.73 -5.54 -6.76
CA ARG A 610 -9.16 -5.21 -6.69
C ARG A 610 -9.38 -3.77 -6.23
N GLY A 611 -10.51 -3.19 -6.64
CA GLY A 611 -10.88 -1.80 -6.28
C GLY A 611 -9.85 -0.75 -6.71
N SER A 612 -9.19 -0.95 -7.86
CA SER A 612 -8.22 0.00 -8.41
C SER A 612 -8.88 0.88 -9.48
N ASP A 613 -8.30 2.04 -9.79
CA ASP A 613 -8.88 2.98 -10.77
C ASP A 613 -9.17 2.30 -12.12
N LEU A 614 -8.29 1.39 -12.53
CA LEU A 614 -8.46 0.66 -13.78
C LEU A 614 -9.60 -0.37 -13.71
N THR A 615 -9.91 -0.97 -12.55
CA THR A 615 -11.06 -1.88 -12.43
C THR A 615 -12.36 -1.14 -12.66
N ASP A 616 -12.49 0.06 -12.10
CA ASP A 616 -13.74 0.85 -12.16
C ASP A 616 -14.00 1.38 -13.58
N LYS A 617 -12.94 1.50 -14.39
CA LYS A 617 -12.99 1.96 -15.77
C LYS A 617 -13.15 0.83 -16.79
N SER A 618 -13.19 -0.43 -16.35
CA SER A 618 -13.24 -1.58 -17.26
C SER A 618 -14.65 -2.12 -17.42
N ASP A 619 -14.98 -2.61 -18.61
CA ASP A 619 -16.23 -3.34 -18.84
C ASP A 619 -16.12 -4.78 -18.29
N GLY A 620 -14.93 -5.37 -18.33
CA GLY A 620 -14.62 -6.67 -17.72
C GLY A 620 -13.23 -6.72 -17.09
N VAL A 621 -13.07 -7.53 -16.05
CA VAL A 621 -11.82 -7.66 -15.29
C VAL A 621 -11.38 -9.11 -15.14
N LEU A 622 -10.15 -9.41 -15.54
CA LEU A 622 -9.47 -10.67 -15.25
C LEU A 622 -8.43 -10.44 -14.15
N TYR A 623 -8.76 -10.87 -12.93
CA TYR A 623 -7.80 -10.82 -11.83
C TYR A 623 -6.71 -11.88 -11.98
N THR A 624 -5.46 -11.46 -11.82
CA THR A 624 -4.34 -12.39 -11.60
C THR A 624 -4.35 -12.94 -10.18
N SER A 625 -3.88 -14.17 -10.00
CA SER A 625 -3.91 -14.90 -8.73
C SER A 625 -5.34 -14.93 -8.13
N ASP A 626 -5.54 -14.36 -6.94
CA ASP A 626 -6.83 -14.17 -6.27
C ASP A 626 -7.29 -12.69 -6.20
N GLY A 627 -6.51 -11.77 -6.79
CA GLY A 627 -6.74 -10.33 -6.71
C GLY A 627 -6.26 -9.68 -5.40
N ARG A 628 -5.62 -10.46 -4.51
CA ARG A 628 -5.05 -10.01 -3.23
C ARG A 628 -3.53 -10.28 -3.12
N ASP A 629 -2.94 -10.91 -4.12
CA ASP A 629 -1.53 -11.33 -4.15
C ASP A 629 -0.57 -10.17 -4.45
N VAL A 630 -0.52 -9.18 -3.55
CA VAL A 630 0.22 -7.93 -3.74
C VAL A 630 1.70 -8.19 -4.02
N GLU A 631 2.23 -7.47 -5.01
CA GLU A 631 3.67 -7.45 -5.31
C GLU A 631 4.27 -6.17 -4.72
N MET A 632 5.21 -6.36 -3.79
CA MET A 632 5.89 -5.31 -3.04
C MET A 632 7.29 -5.02 -3.60
N SER A 633 7.90 -5.97 -4.32
CA SER A 633 9.12 -5.69 -5.08
C SER A 633 8.89 -4.61 -6.13
N VAL A 634 9.91 -3.78 -6.34
CA VAL A 634 9.90 -2.78 -7.41
C VAL A 634 10.01 -3.44 -8.78
N ALA A 635 10.84 -4.48 -8.90
CA ALA A 635 10.93 -5.27 -10.12
C ALA A 635 9.83 -6.33 -10.10
N SER A 636 9.00 -6.33 -11.14
CA SER A 636 7.87 -7.26 -11.28
C SER A 636 8.36 -8.67 -11.56
N THR A 637 7.74 -9.66 -10.92
CA THR A 637 8.07 -11.08 -11.01
C THR A 637 6.82 -11.93 -11.11
N LYS A 638 6.17 -12.25 -9.98
CA LYS A 638 4.93 -13.03 -9.95
C LYS A 638 3.80 -12.37 -10.73
N ALA A 639 3.75 -11.04 -10.75
CA ALA A 639 2.76 -10.31 -11.53
C ALA A 639 2.95 -10.55 -13.03
N PHE A 640 4.18 -10.47 -13.55
CA PHE A 640 4.49 -10.75 -14.95
C PHE A 640 4.03 -12.15 -15.37
N TYR A 641 4.47 -13.19 -14.65
CA TYR A 641 4.10 -14.57 -15.00
C TYR A 641 2.59 -14.81 -14.93
N SER A 642 1.92 -14.21 -13.94
CA SER A 642 0.46 -14.30 -13.82
C SER A 642 -0.26 -13.52 -14.93
N GLN A 643 0.25 -12.37 -15.37
CA GLN A 643 -0.26 -11.64 -16.52
C GLN A 643 -0.09 -12.43 -17.82
N ILE A 644 1.00 -13.19 -17.98
CA ILE A 644 1.17 -14.12 -19.09
C ILE A 644 0.08 -15.21 -19.04
N ALA A 645 -0.13 -15.86 -17.89
CA ALA A 645 -1.18 -16.88 -17.73
C ALA A 645 -2.58 -16.32 -18.07
N ALA A 646 -2.92 -15.18 -17.49
CA ALA A 646 -4.18 -14.47 -17.73
C ALA A 646 -4.33 -14.05 -19.19
N GLY A 647 -3.26 -13.57 -19.81
CA GLY A 647 -3.23 -13.23 -21.22
C GLY A 647 -3.57 -14.42 -22.11
N PHE A 648 -2.91 -15.56 -21.94
CA PHE A 648 -3.21 -16.75 -22.75
C PHE A 648 -4.65 -17.25 -22.51
N LEU A 649 -5.16 -17.22 -21.27
CA LEU A 649 -6.56 -17.55 -21.00
C LEU A 649 -7.53 -16.61 -21.74
N LEU A 650 -7.29 -15.31 -21.67
CA LEU A 650 -8.12 -14.31 -22.33
C LEU A 650 -8.04 -14.42 -23.86
N ALA A 651 -6.85 -14.70 -24.41
CA ALA A 651 -6.67 -14.92 -25.84
C ALA A 651 -7.52 -16.09 -26.35
N VAL A 652 -7.47 -17.22 -25.64
CA VAL A 652 -8.28 -18.40 -25.97
C VAL A 652 -9.77 -18.11 -25.81
N ALA A 653 -10.18 -17.44 -24.73
CA ALA A 653 -11.58 -17.08 -24.50
C ALA A 653 -12.13 -16.14 -25.57
N ILE A 654 -11.39 -15.09 -25.96
CA ILE A 654 -11.77 -14.19 -27.06
C ILE A 654 -11.90 -14.99 -28.36
N ALA A 655 -10.93 -15.84 -28.67
CA ALA A 655 -10.94 -16.61 -29.90
C ALA A 655 -12.10 -17.63 -29.97
N GLN A 656 -12.56 -18.15 -28.82
CA GLN A 656 -13.77 -19.00 -28.74
C GLN A 656 -15.06 -18.24 -29.13
N GLU A 657 -15.08 -16.92 -28.97
CA GLU A 657 -16.24 -16.08 -29.31
C GLU A 657 -16.21 -15.57 -30.76
N VAL A 658 -15.02 -15.46 -31.37
CA VAL A 658 -14.88 -14.99 -32.74
C VAL A 658 -15.19 -16.12 -33.75
N PRO A 659 -16.13 -15.92 -34.70
CA PRO A 659 -16.45 -16.92 -35.71
C PRO A 659 -15.26 -17.23 -36.63
N GLY A 660 -15.21 -18.45 -37.17
CA GLY A 660 -14.19 -18.85 -38.15
C GLY A 660 -12.88 -19.37 -37.55
N THR A 661 -12.76 -19.42 -36.22
CA THR A 661 -11.52 -19.87 -35.55
C THR A 661 -11.57 -21.33 -35.07
N GLY A 662 -12.67 -22.06 -35.34
CA GLY A 662 -12.90 -23.41 -34.82
C GLY A 662 -11.87 -24.47 -35.23
N SER A 663 -11.13 -24.26 -36.33
CA SER A 663 -10.04 -25.13 -36.75
C SER A 663 -8.86 -25.16 -35.77
N LEU A 664 -8.75 -24.19 -34.86
CA LEU A 664 -7.70 -24.08 -33.85
C LEU A 664 -8.09 -24.71 -32.51
N ALA A 665 -9.26 -25.34 -32.39
CA ALA A 665 -9.75 -25.89 -31.11
C ALA A 665 -8.77 -26.91 -30.47
N ALA A 666 -8.15 -27.77 -31.26
CA ALA A 666 -7.15 -28.72 -30.75
C ALA A 666 -5.89 -28.00 -30.24
N HIS A 667 -5.42 -26.99 -30.98
CA HIS A 667 -4.26 -26.18 -30.58
C HIS A 667 -4.51 -25.42 -29.27
N ARG A 668 -5.70 -24.85 -29.10
CA ARG A 668 -6.13 -24.22 -27.82
C ARG A 668 -6.08 -25.21 -26.68
N SER A 669 -6.56 -26.43 -26.90
CA SER A 669 -6.54 -27.47 -25.87
C SER A 669 -5.10 -27.82 -25.47
N GLU A 670 -4.16 -27.86 -26.41
CA GLU A 670 -2.73 -28.06 -26.14
C GLU A 670 -2.13 -26.89 -25.34
N ILE A 671 -2.45 -25.65 -25.71
CA ILE A 671 -2.02 -24.45 -24.96
C ILE A 671 -2.52 -24.51 -23.51
N LEU A 672 -3.81 -24.78 -23.31
CA LEU A 672 -4.42 -24.85 -21.97
C LEU A 672 -3.84 -26.00 -21.13
N ALA A 673 -3.50 -27.13 -21.76
CA ALA A 673 -2.79 -28.22 -21.09
C ALA A 673 -1.37 -27.78 -20.67
N GLY A 674 -0.63 -27.13 -21.57
CA GLY A 674 0.70 -26.59 -21.27
C GLY A 674 0.69 -25.56 -20.14
N LEU A 675 -0.33 -24.68 -20.09
CA LEU A 675 -0.51 -23.75 -18.97
C LEU A 675 -0.65 -24.47 -17.62
N ARG A 676 -1.34 -25.61 -17.56
CA ARG A 676 -1.48 -26.41 -16.33
C ARG A 676 -0.15 -27.03 -15.88
N GLU A 677 0.77 -27.30 -16.80
CA GLU A 677 2.08 -27.91 -16.52
C GLU A 677 3.16 -26.88 -16.15
N LEU A 678 3.01 -25.62 -16.59
CA LEU A 678 4.01 -24.56 -16.39
C LEU A 678 4.43 -24.33 -14.93
N PRO A 679 3.53 -24.34 -13.91
CA PRO A 679 3.95 -24.18 -12.52
C PRO A 679 5.04 -25.18 -12.09
N ALA A 680 4.93 -26.45 -12.49
CA ALA A 680 5.94 -27.46 -12.17
C ALA A 680 7.28 -27.19 -12.90
N ALA A 681 7.21 -26.69 -14.14
CA ALA A 681 8.42 -26.28 -14.88
C ALA A 681 9.09 -25.03 -14.27
N MET A 682 8.31 -24.09 -13.73
CA MET A 682 8.82 -22.93 -13.00
C MET A 682 9.52 -23.38 -11.71
N GLU A 683 8.89 -24.27 -10.93
CA GLU A 683 9.48 -24.86 -9.72
C GLU A 683 10.82 -25.58 -10.03
N ALA A 684 10.85 -26.38 -11.09
CA ALA A 684 12.07 -27.05 -11.55
C ALA A 684 13.17 -26.07 -11.99
N THR A 685 12.80 -24.91 -12.53
CA THR A 685 13.76 -23.86 -12.92
C THR A 685 14.30 -23.13 -11.69
N ILE A 686 13.44 -22.77 -10.74
CA ILE A 686 13.82 -22.13 -9.46
C ILE A 686 14.73 -23.05 -8.65
N ALA A 687 14.50 -24.36 -8.66
CA ALA A 687 15.37 -25.35 -8.01
C ALA A 687 16.83 -25.34 -8.52
N ARG A 688 17.10 -24.72 -9.68
CA ARG A 688 18.45 -24.53 -10.23
C ARG A 688 19.13 -23.23 -9.77
N ARG A 689 18.54 -22.51 -8.81
CA ARG A 689 19.02 -21.20 -8.32
C ARG A 689 20.51 -21.18 -7.97
N ASP A 690 21.05 -22.21 -7.34
CA ASP A 690 22.47 -22.22 -6.95
C ASP A 690 23.40 -22.19 -8.18
N VAL A 691 23.05 -22.93 -9.23
CA VAL A 691 23.80 -22.91 -10.51
C VAL A 691 23.68 -21.54 -11.19
N ILE A 692 22.51 -20.92 -11.13
CA ILE A 692 22.28 -19.57 -11.67
C ILE A 692 23.07 -18.54 -10.86
N ALA A 693 23.14 -18.69 -9.54
CA ALA A 693 23.88 -17.82 -8.64
C ALA A 693 25.40 -17.91 -8.87
N GLU A 694 25.94 -19.12 -9.07
CA GLU A 694 27.34 -19.32 -9.44
C GLU A 694 27.68 -18.60 -10.76
N ALA A 695 26.86 -18.78 -11.79
CA ALA A 695 27.03 -18.09 -13.06
C ALA A 695 26.92 -16.55 -12.91
N ALA A 696 25.95 -16.08 -12.12
CA ALA A 696 25.78 -14.65 -11.85
C ALA A 696 27.01 -14.08 -11.14
N GLN A 697 27.55 -14.75 -10.12
CA GLN A 697 28.74 -14.31 -9.40
C GLN A 697 30.00 -14.31 -10.27
N GLU A 698 30.16 -15.32 -11.13
CA GLU A 698 31.31 -15.41 -12.03
C GLU A 698 31.28 -14.32 -13.12
N PHE A 699 30.12 -14.11 -13.75
CA PHE A 699 30.05 -13.30 -14.96
C PHE A 699 29.52 -11.88 -14.72
N ALA A 700 28.58 -11.64 -13.80
CA ALA A 700 27.92 -10.34 -13.61
C ALA A 700 28.88 -9.21 -13.15
N PRO A 701 29.69 -9.38 -12.09
CA PRO A 701 30.46 -8.26 -11.52
C PRO A 701 31.52 -7.67 -12.47
N SER A 702 32.06 -8.49 -13.37
CA SER A 702 33.12 -8.08 -14.30
C SER A 702 32.60 -7.42 -15.58
N ARG A 703 31.28 -7.47 -15.84
CA ARG A 703 30.66 -7.05 -17.10
C ARG A 703 29.74 -5.88 -16.87
N ARG A 704 30.14 -4.70 -17.36
CA ARG A 704 29.32 -3.48 -17.31
C ARG A 704 28.12 -3.51 -18.27
N TYR A 705 28.20 -4.26 -19.37
CA TYR A 705 27.18 -4.29 -20.42
C TYR A 705 26.83 -5.72 -20.78
N TRP A 706 25.53 -5.95 -21.01
CA TRP A 706 24.94 -7.23 -21.35
C TRP A 706 24.09 -7.08 -22.61
N ALA A 707 24.15 -8.07 -23.49
CA ALA A 707 23.24 -8.19 -24.62
C ALA A 707 22.38 -9.43 -24.41
N ILE A 708 21.07 -9.23 -24.28
CA ILE A 708 20.10 -10.31 -24.15
C ILE A 708 19.44 -10.52 -25.51
N VAL A 709 19.41 -11.76 -25.99
CA VAL A 709 18.94 -12.10 -27.33
C VAL A 709 17.85 -13.16 -27.22
N GLY A 710 16.71 -12.91 -27.85
CA GLY A 710 15.59 -13.85 -27.94
C GLY A 710 14.93 -13.73 -29.30
N SER A 711 14.46 -14.85 -29.85
CA SER A 711 13.75 -14.92 -31.13
C SER A 711 12.45 -15.70 -31.00
N GLY A 712 11.48 -15.43 -31.88
CA GLY A 712 10.16 -16.05 -31.82
C GLY A 712 9.50 -15.81 -30.46
N ALA A 713 9.01 -16.88 -29.82
CA ALA A 713 8.38 -16.81 -28.50
C ALA A 713 9.34 -16.32 -27.39
N ASN A 714 10.65 -16.58 -27.51
CA ASN A 714 11.64 -16.20 -26.50
C ASN A 714 11.95 -14.69 -26.49
N GLN A 715 11.47 -13.93 -27.47
CA GLN A 715 11.65 -12.48 -27.49
C GLN A 715 11.00 -11.81 -26.28
N VAL A 716 9.83 -12.29 -25.84
CA VAL A 716 9.12 -11.74 -24.66
C VAL A 716 10.00 -11.85 -23.41
N ALA A 717 10.64 -13.01 -23.20
CA ALA A 717 11.56 -13.20 -22.08
C ALA A 717 12.80 -12.30 -22.20
N ALA A 718 13.35 -12.13 -23.40
CA ALA A 718 14.50 -11.26 -23.62
C ALA A 718 14.19 -9.78 -23.39
N GLU A 719 12.98 -9.34 -23.75
CA GLU A 719 12.50 -7.97 -23.50
C GLU A 719 12.27 -7.72 -22.02
N GLU A 720 11.68 -8.68 -21.29
CA GLU A 720 11.45 -8.56 -19.85
C GLU A 720 12.76 -8.49 -19.07
N ILE A 721 13.73 -9.36 -19.36
CA ILE A 721 15.05 -9.34 -18.69
C ILE A 721 15.80 -8.01 -18.91
N ARG A 722 15.44 -7.25 -19.94
CA ARG A 722 16.07 -5.96 -20.26
C ARG A 722 15.55 -4.80 -19.41
N ILE A 723 14.35 -4.93 -18.82
CA ILE A 723 13.72 -3.94 -17.94
C ILE A 723 14.37 -4.06 -16.56
#